data_AF-A0A411YEK4-F1
#
_entry.id   AF-A0A411YEK4-F1
#
_cell.length_a   1.000
_cell.length_b   1.000
_cell.length_c   1.000
_cell.angle_alpha   90.00
_cell.angle_beta   90.00
_cell.angle_gamma   90.00
#
_symmetry.space_group_name_H-M   'P 1'
#
loop_
_entity.id
_entity.type
_entity.pdbx_description
1 polymer ?
#
loop_
_entity_poly.entity_id
_entity_poly.type
_entity_poly.pdbx_seq_one_letter_code
_entity_poly.pdbx_strand_id
1 'polypeptide(L)'
;MMCPSPAAGVGASATRAFPQVQAPSQGKGGFLACSLHLRGGGACTHALARGPKPQEVPAVSHDHPASCDPSELLATARELLARDADLAPCTVFEQRASTRRFERFVAARAAAVNLVDADPLDLAAYAYHALYHVHLKPKSVGEYLYGITAEWQRQTGRDDDIAAPARLVLAAARRGLPARARRPAPVLAVWLLRELLGELRADAPGYELNGEWRAARDRALVALLYGGALRPGEALTVETTQLARRDGGWEVTLWRSKTNQKARHAERVFIADHDPIGSGQLLTDWLAVRGDLPEAAVVPGTRYGVALSPATAARRLHAAAERAGHPREALTLYSFRRSAATHAYLAGWPFQAIQRLLRHRSAHITERYIAHLRTATEVADARTWHLSPTRPPGADVEGLPRRQPQPSGTFTTRASADEHGDALPLDALRDLAEATAQQTHALLTAREETEVARVGRAWQRFAAALPPTTGEPVDPIDPPPEAVAAFVADADRRGVKPTSIARELARLRWWFTLTDPGAAPPTHLAEAVARALERRDAGRTPDRAPVHPREAFEVLAERAGQAPTATLDRAILRWHLAQAGAPWPLKPGRRASALRGGDVRVAPDRQWVDIDAPAGTVRLPEGPTPLCCPVRAVERLLDAAGEHGVLIDRWKLATASLVPHQISQSCEQWSRAEFEQATWVLGYALRHAARRRMLVAVAWAGALRMGDLREARIEELTPTRNGYELHLGRSKLNRAGEPEAIPLDRTGDALCPVAAIQGWLAIWQHDTGPLLPGDINLAPHEAAAVEPASRDTTRELVGQLAELDGIALTGHSFRRSRATHDWHTHYDLIAIQRLLRHRRRDHTEGYIADLDPFAFDTTDQLTSAAADDTTSRRGADEGDAERSERSERSA
;
A
#
# COMPACT_ATOMS: atom_id res chain seq x y z
N MET A 1 -13.69 -53.20 -23.66
CA MET A 1 -13.08 -54.53 -23.85
C MET A 1 -12.36 -54.88 -22.55
N MET A 2 -12.47 -56.07 -21.97
CA MET A 2 -13.35 -57.20 -22.31
C MET A 2 -13.55 -58.09 -21.07
N CYS A 3 -14.74 -58.70 -20.92
CA CYS A 3 -15.00 -59.82 -20.01
C CYS A 3 -14.66 -61.16 -20.76
N PRO A 4 -14.99 -62.41 -20.31
CA PRO A 4 -15.77 -62.80 -19.12
C PRO A 4 -15.40 -64.13 -18.40
N SER A 5 -16.16 -64.45 -17.34
CA SER A 5 -16.68 -65.81 -16.99
C SER A 5 -15.73 -66.94 -16.53
N PRO A 6 -16.25 -68.07 -16.00
CA PRO A 6 -17.67 -68.42 -15.74
C PRO A 6 -18.04 -68.64 -14.25
N ALA A 7 -19.33 -68.86 -14.00
CA ALA A 7 -19.92 -69.26 -12.71
C ALA A 7 -21.15 -70.16 -12.93
N ALA A 8 -21.45 -71.07 -11.98
CA ALA A 8 -22.78 -71.59 -11.57
C ALA A 8 -22.68 -72.91 -10.78
N GLY A 9 -23.68 -73.22 -9.93
CA GLY A 9 -23.80 -74.47 -9.16
C GLY A 9 -23.59 -74.27 -7.63
N VAL A 10 -24.47 -73.59 -6.89
CA VAL A 10 -25.81 -74.03 -6.43
C VAL A 10 -25.76 -75.26 -5.51
N GLY A 11 -26.00 -75.04 -4.21
CA GLY A 11 -26.15 -76.08 -3.17
C GLY A 11 -26.38 -75.43 -1.80
N ALA A 12 -27.37 -75.89 -1.03
CA ALA A 12 -27.88 -75.16 0.15
C ALA A 12 -27.41 -75.74 1.51
N SER A 13 -27.24 -74.82 2.47
CA SER A 13 -27.50 -74.91 3.93
C SER A 13 -27.49 -76.28 4.65
N ALA A 14 -26.73 -76.39 5.76
CA ALA A 14 -27.31 -76.44 7.13
C ALA A 14 -26.32 -76.88 8.25
N THR A 15 -26.16 -76.02 9.28
CA THR A 15 -25.89 -76.29 10.72
C THR A 15 -24.78 -77.24 11.26
N ARG A 16 -24.02 -76.63 12.20
CA ARG A 16 -23.59 -77.14 13.55
C ARG A 16 -22.34 -78.03 13.75
N ALA A 17 -21.68 -77.69 14.88
CA ALA A 17 -20.88 -78.51 15.81
C ALA A 17 -19.34 -78.46 15.72
N PHE A 18 -18.75 -78.23 16.91
CA PHE A 18 -17.34 -78.23 17.31
C PHE A 18 -16.84 -79.68 17.55
N PRO A 19 -15.50 -79.99 17.54
CA PRO A 19 -14.65 -79.70 18.71
C PRO A 19 -13.17 -79.29 18.43
N GLN A 20 -12.43 -79.17 19.54
CA GLN A 20 -11.09 -78.62 19.75
C GLN A 20 -9.92 -79.52 19.32
N VAL A 21 -8.69 -78.96 19.32
CA VAL A 21 -7.37 -79.49 19.80
C VAL A 21 -6.23 -78.73 19.06
N GLN A 22 -5.09 -78.30 19.61
CA GLN A 22 -4.62 -77.86 20.96
C GLN A 22 -3.24 -77.15 20.77
N ALA A 23 -2.72 -76.46 21.80
CA ALA A 23 -1.31 -75.99 21.87
C ALA A 23 -0.53 -76.81 22.95
N PRO A 24 0.72 -76.52 23.42
CA PRO A 24 1.32 -75.23 23.87
C PRO A 24 2.62 -74.91 23.08
N SER A 25 3.85 -74.59 23.54
CA SER A 25 4.57 -74.34 24.82
C SER A 25 6.02 -73.88 24.48
N GLN A 26 6.81 -73.14 25.28
CA GLN A 26 6.60 -72.15 26.35
C GLN A 26 7.98 -71.44 26.62
N GLY A 27 8.03 -70.19 27.12
CA GLY A 27 9.30 -69.50 27.46
C GLY A 27 9.10 -68.25 28.33
N LYS A 28 9.99 -67.98 29.30
CA LYS A 28 9.79 -66.95 30.37
C LYS A 28 11.06 -66.17 30.70
N GLY A 29 10.89 -64.94 31.24
CA GLY A 29 11.80 -64.39 32.26
C GLY A 29 12.18 -62.90 32.13
N GLY A 30 12.04 -62.13 33.23
CA GLY A 30 12.60 -60.77 33.39
C GLY A 30 11.62 -59.73 33.95
N PHE A 31 11.78 -59.31 35.21
CA PHE A 31 10.91 -58.33 35.89
C PHE A 31 11.61 -57.67 37.10
N LEU A 32 11.51 -56.33 37.25
CA LEU A 32 11.68 -55.50 38.47
C LEU A 32 11.17 -54.07 38.08
N ALA A 33 10.26 -53.35 38.75
CA ALA A 33 10.04 -53.00 40.17
C ALA A 33 11.04 -51.93 40.71
N CYS A 34 10.70 -50.96 41.58
CA CYS A 34 9.43 -50.43 42.15
C CYS A 34 9.73 -49.08 42.89
N SER A 35 8.82 -48.27 43.48
CA SER A 35 7.43 -47.82 43.17
C SER A 35 6.92 -46.89 44.29
N LEU A 36 6.34 -45.70 43.97
CA LEU A 36 5.74 -44.77 44.95
C LEU A 36 4.55 -43.98 44.35
N HIS A 37 3.57 -43.40 45.08
CA HIS A 37 2.82 -43.67 46.33
C HIS A 37 2.07 -42.37 46.70
N LEU A 38 0.77 -42.42 47.04
CA LEU A 38 -0.08 -41.46 47.82
C LEU A 38 -1.54 -41.90 47.61
N ARG A 39 -2.27 -42.48 48.58
CA ARG A 39 -3.04 -41.85 49.69
C ARG A 39 -4.00 -40.72 49.25
N GLY A 40 -5.30 -40.70 49.60
CA GLY A 40 -6.15 -41.70 50.28
C GLY A 40 -7.32 -41.09 51.09
N GLY A 41 -8.48 -41.78 51.16
CA GLY A 41 -9.69 -41.37 51.91
C GLY A 41 -10.71 -40.56 51.08
N GLY A 42 -12.03 -40.59 51.34
CA GLY A 42 -12.82 -41.35 52.33
C GLY A 42 -14.31 -41.38 51.90
N ALA A 43 -15.17 -42.18 52.58
CA ALA A 43 -16.55 -42.50 52.14
C ALA A 43 -17.63 -42.21 53.21
N CYS A 44 -18.85 -42.76 52.99
CA CYS A 44 -20.01 -42.93 53.90
C CYS A 44 -21.19 -41.92 53.77
N THR A 45 -22.49 -42.27 53.91
CA THR A 45 -23.25 -43.56 53.81
C THR A 45 -24.79 -43.32 53.92
N HIS A 46 -25.61 -44.10 53.18
CA HIS A 46 -26.92 -44.75 53.56
C HIS A 46 -28.11 -43.92 54.14
N ALA A 47 -29.39 -44.36 54.18
CA ALA A 47 -30.23 -45.41 53.51
C ALA A 47 -31.74 -45.00 53.70
N LEU A 48 -32.80 -45.58 53.08
CA LEU A 48 -33.45 -46.92 53.24
C LEU A 48 -34.59 -47.02 52.15
N ALA A 49 -34.74 -48.07 51.32
CA ALA A 49 -35.48 -49.36 51.49
C ALA A 49 -36.99 -49.20 51.86
N ARG A 50 -38.03 -49.81 51.24
CA ARG A 50 -38.28 -51.01 50.35
C ARG A 50 -39.35 -50.62 49.25
N GLY A 51 -39.95 -51.42 48.33
CA GLY A 51 -40.06 -52.88 47.99
C GLY A 51 -41.42 -53.50 48.40
N PRO A 52 -42.18 -54.33 47.59
CA PRO A 52 -41.79 -55.16 46.42
C PRO A 52 -42.71 -55.06 45.14
N LYS A 53 -42.64 -56.05 44.21
CA LYS A 53 -43.18 -56.09 42.81
C LYS A 53 -44.66 -56.54 42.64
N PRO A 54 -45.26 -56.40 41.43
CA PRO A 54 -45.31 -57.51 40.45
C PRO A 54 -44.98 -57.15 38.96
N GLN A 55 -45.11 -58.15 38.06
CA GLN A 55 -44.85 -58.20 36.59
C GLN A 55 -46.13 -57.85 35.76
N GLU A 56 -46.20 -57.69 34.43
CA GLU A 56 -45.29 -57.53 33.27
C GLU A 56 -46.12 -57.03 32.06
N VAL A 57 -45.56 -56.19 31.15
CA VAL A 57 -45.87 -56.01 29.70
C VAL A 57 -45.11 -54.74 29.20
N PRO A 58 -44.46 -54.73 28.01
CA PRO A 58 -43.68 -53.57 27.57
C PRO A 58 -44.29 -52.77 26.39
N ALA A 59 -44.38 -51.42 26.52
CA ALA A 59 -44.01 -50.42 25.50
C ALA A 59 -44.34 -48.94 25.89
N VAL A 60 -43.64 -48.00 25.24
CA VAL A 60 -43.96 -46.55 25.01
C VAL A 60 -43.63 -45.48 26.10
N SER A 61 -42.52 -44.77 25.83
CA SER A 61 -42.19 -43.32 25.96
C SER A 61 -41.97 -42.56 27.30
N HIS A 62 -41.06 -41.57 27.17
CA HIS A 62 -40.77 -40.38 28.00
C HIS A 62 -40.22 -40.55 29.43
N ASP A 63 -39.25 -39.76 29.90
CA ASP A 63 -38.12 -39.09 29.20
C ASP A 63 -37.08 -38.61 30.23
N HIS A 64 -35.79 -38.89 30.01
CA HIS A 64 -34.61 -38.10 30.44
C HIS A 64 -33.32 -38.89 30.13
N PRO A 65 -32.23 -38.23 29.64
CA PRO A 65 -31.10 -38.91 29.01
C PRO A 65 -30.09 -39.55 29.99
N ALA A 66 -29.37 -40.55 29.47
CA ALA A 66 -28.45 -41.41 30.22
C ALA A 66 -27.00 -40.88 30.28
N SER A 67 -26.14 -41.63 30.97
CA SER A 67 -24.69 -41.45 31.01
C SER A 67 -24.07 -41.47 29.61
N CYS A 68 -23.36 -40.41 29.24
CA CYS A 68 -22.69 -40.29 27.94
C CYS A 68 -21.47 -41.23 27.82
N ASP A 69 -21.32 -41.88 26.67
CA ASP A 69 -20.22 -42.79 26.37
C ASP A 69 -18.90 -41.99 26.22
N PRO A 70 -17.79 -42.41 26.87
CA PRO A 70 -16.45 -41.87 26.57
C PRO A 70 -16.08 -41.86 25.08
N SER A 71 -16.63 -42.79 24.30
CA SER A 71 -16.50 -42.86 22.83
C SER A 71 -17.21 -41.69 22.14
N GLU A 72 -18.43 -41.33 22.57
CA GLU A 72 -19.18 -40.18 22.08
C GLU A 72 -18.56 -38.85 22.53
N LEU A 73 -18.03 -38.77 23.75
CA LEU A 73 -17.26 -37.61 24.21
C LEU A 73 -15.98 -37.44 23.39
N LEU A 74 -15.25 -38.51 23.06
CA LEU A 74 -14.10 -38.42 22.14
C LEU A 74 -14.54 -38.11 20.70
N ALA A 75 -15.68 -38.60 20.23
CA ALA A 75 -16.20 -38.27 18.91
C ALA A 75 -16.57 -36.79 18.81
N THR A 76 -17.34 -36.28 19.78
CA THR A 76 -17.75 -34.88 19.88
C THR A 76 -16.54 -33.95 20.06
N ALA A 77 -15.56 -34.33 20.90
CA ALA A 77 -14.31 -33.59 21.04
C ALA A 77 -13.49 -33.60 19.74
N ARG A 78 -13.43 -34.72 19.00
CA ARG A 78 -12.80 -34.78 17.68
C ARG A 78 -13.54 -33.96 16.63
N GLU A 79 -14.87 -33.91 16.67
CA GLU A 79 -15.68 -33.11 15.75
C GLU A 79 -15.54 -31.61 16.03
N LEU A 80 -15.52 -31.20 17.29
CA LEU A 80 -15.20 -29.82 17.69
C LEU A 80 -13.76 -29.45 17.31
N LEU A 81 -12.78 -30.35 17.50
CA LEU A 81 -11.39 -30.16 17.04
C LEU A 81 -11.27 -30.13 15.51
N ALA A 82 -12.15 -30.82 14.78
CA ALA A 82 -12.23 -30.76 13.32
C ALA A 82 -12.85 -29.44 12.83
N ARG A 83 -13.81 -28.88 13.59
CA ARG A 83 -14.36 -27.53 13.35
C ARG A 83 -13.34 -26.42 13.71
N ASP A 84 -12.48 -26.64 14.70
CA ASP A 84 -11.36 -25.75 15.06
C ASP A 84 -10.16 -25.83 14.07
N ALA A 85 -10.14 -26.78 13.13
CA ALA A 85 -8.93 -27.15 12.36
C ALA A 85 -8.34 -26.07 11.44
N ASP A 86 -9.09 -25.01 11.10
CA ASP A 86 -8.60 -23.86 10.31
C ASP A 86 -8.13 -22.66 11.18
N LEU A 87 -8.24 -22.74 12.52
CA LEU A 87 -7.84 -21.66 13.44
C LEU A 87 -6.60 -22.02 14.27
N ALA A 88 -5.66 -21.08 14.37
CA ALA A 88 -4.48 -21.23 15.21
C ALA A 88 -4.86 -21.26 16.72
N PRO A 89 -4.28 -22.14 17.56
CA PRO A 89 -4.62 -22.23 18.98
C PRO A 89 -4.47 -20.92 19.79
N CYS A 90 -3.57 -20.03 19.38
CA CYS A 90 -3.44 -18.71 19.98
C CYS A 90 -4.66 -17.81 19.72
N THR A 91 -5.36 -17.96 18.59
CA THR A 91 -6.59 -17.25 18.27
C THR A 91 -7.72 -17.71 19.20
N VAL A 92 -7.92 -19.01 19.36
CA VAL A 92 -8.95 -19.57 20.27
C VAL A 92 -8.69 -19.12 21.72
N PHE A 93 -7.42 -19.08 22.15
CA PHE A 93 -7.03 -18.54 23.45
C PHE A 93 -7.34 -17.04 23.59
N GLU A 94 -6.99 -16.20 22.60
CA GLU A 94 -7.29 -14.76 22.65
C GLU A 94 -8.79 -14.46 22.59
N GLN A 95 -9.58 -15.26 21.87
CA GLN A 95 -11.05 -15.16 21.85
C GLN A 95 -11.64 -15.44 23.24
N ARG A 96 -11.36 -16.63 23.82
CA ARG A 96 -11.80 -16.99 25.18
C ARG A 96 -11.30 -16.02 26.26
N ALA A 97 -10.09 -15.48 26.12
CA ALA A 97 -9.54 -14.47 27.02
C ALA A 97 -10.20 -13.09 26.86
N SER A 98 -10.84 -12.80 25.72
CA SER A 98 -11.58 -11.55 25.48
C SER A 98 -13.01 -11.65 26.02
N THR A 99 -13.70 -12.77 25.79
CA THR A 99 -14.97 -13.11 26.45
C THR A 99 -14.87 -12.99 27.97
N ARG A 100 -13.85 -13.60 28.59
CA ARG A 100 -13.58 -13.47 30.04
C ARG A 100 -13.15 -12.08 30.53
N ARG A 101 -13.00 -11.08 29.65
CA ARG A 101 -12.86 -9.66 30.07
C ARG A 101 -14.21 -8.93 30.00
N PHE A 102 -15.05 -9.29 29.05
CA PHE A 102 -16.42 -8.79 28.91
C PHE A 102 -17.31 -9.29 30.05
N GLU A 103 -17.34 -10.60 30.29
CA GLU A 103 -18.12 -11.24 31.37
C GLU A 103 -17.82 -10.60 32.74
N ARG A 104 -16.53 -10.39 33.06
CA ARG A 104 -16.10 -9.72 34.30
C ARG A 104 -16.40 -8.22 34.34
N PHE A 105 -16.51 -7.54 33.20
CA PHE A 105 -16.92 -6.14 33.18
C PHE A 105 -18.40 -5.99 33.52
N VAL A 106 -19.25 -6.87 32.97
CA VAL A 106 -20.71 -6.89 33.22
C VAL A 106 -21.03 -7.39 34.62
N ALA A 107 -20.45 -8.52 35.04
CA ALA A 107 -20.67 -9.09 36.38
C ALA A 107 -20.16 -8.20 37.55
N ALA A 108 -19.37 -7.16 37.26
CA ALA A 108 -18.96 -6.14 38.23
C ALA A 108 -19.90 -4.91 38.26
N ARG A 109 -20.96 -4.87 37.44
CA ARG A 109 -21.86 -3.71 37.25
C ARG A 109 -23.36 -4.06 37.16
N ALA A 110 -23.69 -5.33 36.99
CA ALA A 110 -25.05 -5.86 36.93
C ALA A 110 -25.10 -7.29 37.48
N ALA A 111 -26.30 -7.87 37.60
CA ALA A 111 -26.45 -9.32 37.79
C ALA A 111 -25.74 -10.10 36.66
N ALA A 112 -25.36 -11.36 36.93
CA ALA A 112 -24.48 -12.12 36.04
C ALA A 112 -25.13 -12.49 34.69
N VAL A 113 -24.97 -11.62 33.69
CA VAL A 113 -25.32 -11.88 32.28
C VAL A 113 -24.23 -12.73 31.64
N ASN A 114 -24.60 -13.89 31.08
CA ASN A 114 -23.69 -14.69 30.26
C ASN A 114 -23.58 -14.10 28.85
N LEU A 115 -22.51 -14.44 28.11
CA LEU A 115 -22.31 -13.89 26.76
C LEU A 115 -23.52 -14.11 25.84
N VAL A 116 -24.18 -15.27 25.89
CA VAL A 116 -25.38 -15.62 25.11
C VAL A 116 -26.49 -14.57 25.25
N ASP A 117 -26.70 -14.09 26.48
CA ASP A 117 -27.83 -13.24 26.90
C ASP A 117 -27.49 -11.74 26.89
N ALA A 118 -26.30 -11.36 26.40
CA ALA A 118 -25.82 -9.99 26.42
C ALA A 118 -26.52 -9.11 25.39
N ASP A 119 -26.82 -7.87 25.78
CA ASP A 119 -27.38 -6.87 24.87
C ASP A 119 -26.28 -6.27 23.96
N PRO A 120 -26.56 -5.93 22.68
CA PRO A 120 -25.63 -5.17 21.84
C PRO A 120 -25.11 -3.86 22.48
N LEU A 121 -25.90 -3.23 23.35
CA LEU A 121 -25.52 -2.07 24.16
C LEU A 121 -24.57 -2.44 25.32
N ASP A 122 -24.53 -3.68 25.81
CA ASP A 122 -23.52 -4.13 26.78
C ASP A 122 -22.14 -4.19 26.15
N LEU A 123 -22.06 -4.68 24.91
CA LEU A 123 -20.82 -4.65 24.13
C LEU A 123 -20.43 -3.19 23.80
N ALA A 124 -21.41 -2.30 23.61
CA ALA A 124 -21.18 -0.88 23.39
C ALA A 124 -20.65 -0.17 24.66
N ALA A 125 -21.28 -0.42 25.81
CA ALA A 125 -20.86 0.02 27.14
C ALA A 125 -19.45 -0.50 27.47
N TYR A 126 -19.16 -1.77 27.17
CA TYR A 126 -17.83 -2.35 27.31
C TYR A 126 -16.79 -1.65 26.42
N ALA A 127 -17.13 -1.39 25.14
CA ALA A 127 -16.25 -0.67 24.23
C ALA A 127 -16.03 0.78 24.70
N TYR A 128 -17.08 1.48 25.14
CA TYR A 128 -17.00 2.83 25.66
C TYR A 128 -16.13 2.89 26.92
N HIS A 129 -16.40 2.04 27.92
CA HIS A 129 -15.57 1.90 29.12
C HIS A 129 -14.10 1.59 28.77
N ALA A 130 -13.86 0.64 27.87
CA ALA A 130 -12.52 0.27 27.43
C ALA A 130 -11.77 1.43 26.74
N LEU A 131 -12.44 2.26 25.95
CA LEU A 131 -11.84 3.36 25.18
C LEU A 131 -11.68 4.65 25.99
N TYR A 132 -12.68 4.99 26.82
CA TYR A 132 -12.80 6.31 27.45
C TYR A 132 -12.51 6.32 28.96
N HIS A 133 -12.57 5.19 29.67
CA HIS A 133 -12.25 5.08 31.11
C HIS A 133 -10.98 4.26 31.38
N VAL A 134 -10.79 3.14 30.65
CA VAL A 134 -9.57 2.32 30.71
C VAL A 134 -8.48 2.81 29.75
N HIS A 135 -8.85 3.65 28.77
CA HIS A 135 -7.97 4.21 27.73
C HIS A 135 -7.18 3.16 26.92
N LEU A 136 -7.82 2.01 26.66
CA LEU A 136 -7.30 0.98 25.76
C LEU A 136 -7.29 1.47 24.32
N LYS A 137 -6.37 0.92 23.52
CA LYS A 137 -6.18 1.36 22.13
C LYS A 137 -7.34 0.87 21.26
N PRO A 138 -7.89 1.71 20.35
CA PRO A 138 -8.95 1.31 19.41
C PRO A 138 -8.66 0.04 18.59
N LYS A 139 -7.38 -0.28 18.34
CA LYS A 139 -7.03 -1.57 17.74
C LYS A 139 -7.35 -2.75 18.67
N SER A 140 -6.92 -2.68 19.93
CA SER A 140 -7.08 -3.77 20.90
C SER A 140 -8.53 -3.98 21.31
N VAL A 141 -9.32 -2.90 21.45
CA VAL A 141 -10.77 -3.01 21.68
C VAL A 141 -11.46 -3.67 20.48
N GLY A 142 -11.04 -3.37 19.24
CA GLY A 142 -11.52 -4.07 18.05
C GLY A 142 -11.11 -5.55 17.98
N GLU A 143 -9.92 -5.90 18.47
CA GLU A 143 -9.47 -7.30 18.58
C GLU A 143 -10.28 -8.07 19.65
N TYR A 144 -10.64 -7.42 20.77
CA TYR A 144 -11.52 -8.01 21.78
C TYR A 144 -12.95 -8.19 21.26
N LEU A 145 -13.55 -7.15 20.66
CA LEU A 145 -14.91 -7.22 20.10
C LEU A 145 -15.02 -8.31 19.04
N TYR A 146 -14.03 -8.46 18.16
CA TYR A 146 -14.00 -9.56 17.19
C TYR A 146 -14.02 -10.94 17.87
N GLY A 147 -13.26 -11.11 18.97
CA GLY A 147 -13.24 -12.36 19.71
C GLY A 147 -14.51 -12.65 20.50
N ILE A 148 -15.17 -11.60 21.02
CA ILE A 148 -16.46 -11.68 21.71
C ILE A 148 -17.57 -12.03 20.71
N THR A 149 -17.65 -11.36 19.55
CA THR A 149 -18.59 -11.73 18.48
C THR A 149 -18.39 -13.19 18.04
N ALA A 150 -17.16 -13.62 17.77
CA ALA A 150 -16.88 -14.97 17.30
C ALA A 150 -17.21 -16.07 18.34
N GLU A 151 -17.13 -15.77 19.64
CA GLU A 151 -17.58 -16.69 20.69
C GLU A 151 -19.12 -16.68 20.82
N TRP A 152 -19.77 -15.51 20.72
CA TRP A 152 -21.23 -15.39 20.77
C TRP A 152 -21.92 -16.11 19.61
N GLN A 153 -21.41 -15.93 18.37
CA GLN A 153 -21.93 -16.62 17.19
C GLN A 153 -21.79 -18.15 17.32
N ARG A 154 -20.70 -18.65 17.95
CA ARG A 154 -20.53 -20.07 18.26
C ARG A 154 -21.51 -20.59 19.32
N GLN A 155 -21.83 -19.79 20.33
CA GLN A 155 -22.70 -20.20 21.44
C GLN A 155 -24.19 -20.10 21.09
N THR A 156 -24.59 -19.17 20.20
CA THR A 156 -25.99 -18.96 19.80
C THR A 156 -26.36 -19.58 18.45
N GLY A 157 -25.39 -19.89 17.60
CA GLY A 157 -25.63 -20.34 16.21
C GLY A 157 -26.13 -19.24 15.27
N ARG A 158 -26.18 -17.98 15.71
CA ARG A 158 -26.61 -16.81 14.93
C ARG A 158 -25.42 -16.19 14.19
N ASP A 159 -25.64 -15.64 13.00
CA ASP A 159 -24.60 -14.91 12.22
C ASP A 159 -24.65 -13.38 12.42
N ASP A 160 -25.49 -12.90 13.35
CA ASP A 160 -25.65 -11.46 13.61
C ASP A 160 -24.38 -10.80 14.17
N ASP A 161 -24.20 -9.51 13.89
CA ASP A 161 -23.15 -8.69 14.50
C ASP A 161 -23.63 -8.04 15.80
N ILE A 162 -23.67 -8.82 16.88
CA ILE A 162 -23.93 -8.32 18.25
C ILE A 162 -23.03 -7.13 18.64
N ALA A 163 -21.86 -6.96 18.02
CA ALA A 163 -20.95 -5.85 18.28
C ALA A 163 -21.19 -4.62 17.40
N ALA A 164 -22.27 -4.54 16.60
CA ALA A 164 -22.50 -3.42 15.68
C ALA A 164 -22.54 -2.03 16.37
N PRO A 165 -23.27 -1.81 17.48
CA PRO A 165 -23.23 -0.52 18.19
C PRO A 165 -21.84 -0.24 18.79
N ALA A 166 -21.19 -1.27 19.35
CA ALA A 166 -19.82 -1.19 19.86
C ALA A 166 -18.78 -0.81 18.78
N ARG A 167 -19.01 -1.24 17.53
CA ARG A 167 -18.18 -0.90 16.37
C ARG A 167 -18.38 0.56 15.93
N LEU A 168 -19.55 1.16 16.16
CA LEU A 168 -19.78 2.60 15.99
C LEU A 168 -19.03 3.43 17.06
N VAL A 169 -19.14 3.08 18.35
CA VAL A 169 -18.35 3.70 19.43
C VAL A 169 -16.85 3.62 19.15
N LEU A 170 -16.39 2.46 18.70
CA LEU A 170 -15.01 2.25 18.29
C LEU A 170 -14.62 3.09 17.05
N ALA A 171 -15.55 3.36 16.14
CA ALA A 171 -15.33 4.26 15.01
C ALA A 171 -15.32 5.75 15.42
N ALA A 172 -16.00 6.13 16.50
CA ALA A 172 -15.91 7.45 17.13
C ALA A 172 -14.50 7.69 17.70
N ALA A 173 -14.03 6.76 18.54
CA ALA A 173 -12.70 6.83 19.15
C ALA A 173 -11.55 6.84 18.13
N ARG A 174 -11.72 6.21 16.97
CA ARG A 174 -10.76 6.26 15.84
C ARG A 174 -10.70 7.61 15.12
N ARG A 175 -11.67 8.50 15.34
CA ARG A 175 -11.69 9.88 14.81
C ARG A 175 -11.20 10.90 15.85
N GLY A 176 -11.63 10.75 17.11
CA GLY A 176 -11.37 11.73 18.17
C GLY A 176 -10.08 11.56 18.97
N LEU A 177 -9.51 10.34 19.06
CA LEU A 177 -8.30 10.11 19.87
C LEU A 177 -7.02 10.36 19.06
N PRO A 178 -6.07 11.20 19.53
CA PRO A 178 -4.74 11.24 18.97
C PRO A 178 -4.09 9.86 19.13
N ALA A 179 -3.67 9.26 18.02
CA ALA A 179 -3.25 7.86 17.97
C ALA A 179 -1.91 7.66 18.72
N ARG A 180 -1.98 7.44 20.04
CA ARG A 180 -0.81 7.32 20.95
C ARG A 180 0.20 6.33 20.40
N ALA A 181 1.28 6.89 19.83
CA ALA A 181 2.15 6.22 18.89
C ALA A 181 2.61 4.85 19.42
N ARG A 182 2.49 3.81 18.59
CA ARG A 182 3.04 2.49 18.92
C ARG A 182 4.56 2.56 18.79
N ARG A 183 5.23 3.04 19.84
CA ARG A 183 6.67 2.91 20.04
C ARG A 183 7.04 1.44 19.74
N PRO A 184 7.83 1.15 18.70
CA PRO A 184 8.26 -0.22 18.42
C PRO A 184 9.23 -0.69 19.52
N ALA A 185 9.49 -2.00 19.58
CA ALA A 185 10.62 -2.51 20.38
C ALA A 185 11.91 -1.74 20.02
N PRO A 186 12.79 -1.41 20.97
CA PRO A 186 13.99 -0.64 20.68
C PRO A 186 14.95 -1.38 19.74
N VAL A 187 15.80 -0.60 19.09
CA VAL A 187 16.99 -1.10 18.38
C VAL A 187 18.08 -1.29 19.43
N LEU A 188 18.70 -2.46 19.47
CA LEU A 188 19.80 -2.80 20.36
C LEU A 188 21.10 -2.67 19.58
N ALA A 189 21.97 -1.73 19.98
CA ALA A 189 23.27 -1.55 19.33
C ALA A 189 24.16 -2.80 19.44
N VAL A 190 25.14 -2.94 18.54
CA VAL A 190 26.07 -4.08 18.51
C VAL A 190 26.80 -4.24 19.85
N TRP A 191 27.30 -3.16 20.45
CA TRP A 191 27.90 -3.19 21.80
C TRP A 191 26.95 -3.73 22.87
N LEU A 192 25.68 -3.30 22.87
CA LEU A 192 24.66 -3.77 23.83
C LEU A 192 24.35 -5.26 23.63
N LEU A 193 24.29 -5.73 22.39
CA LEU A 193 24.12 -7.16 22.09
C LEU A 193 25.30 -7.98 22.61
N ARG A 194 26.52 -7.45 22.52
CA ARG A 194 27.75 -8.08 23.06
C ARG A 194 27.78 -8.09 24.59
N GLU A 195 27.40 -7.00 25.26
CA GLU A 195 27.23 -6.95 26.73
C GLU A 195 26.22 -8.02 27.21
N LEU A 196 25.05 -8.12 26.55
CA LEU A 196 24.03 -9.12 26.86
C LEU A 196 24.51 -10.57 26.64
N LEU A 197 25.31 -10.83 25.59
CA LEU A 197 25.90 -12.15 25.34
C LEU A 197 26.97 -12.52 26.38
N GLY A 198 27.75 -11.56 26.86
CA GLY A 198 28.68 -11.73 27.98
C GLY A 198 27.95 -12.22 29.23
N GLU A 199 26.83 -11.59 29.56
CA GLU A 199 26.02 -11.94 30.74
C GLU A 199 25.16 -13.22 30.58
N LEU A 200 25.06 -13.81 29.40
CA LEU A 200 24.50 -15.15 29.18
C LEU A 200 25.55 -16.26 29.43
N ARG A 201 26.28 -16.18 30.55
CA ARG A 201 27.38 -17.10 30.94
C ARG A 201 26.95 -18.19 31.94
N ALA A 202 27.69 -19.28 31.98
CA ALA A 202 27.35 -20.51 32.70
C ALA A 202 27.36 -20.37 34.22
N ASP A 203 28.21 -19.48 34.73
CA ASP A 203 28.46 -19.10 36.11
C ASP A 203 27.51 -17.99 36.62
N ALA A 204 26.62 -17.45 35.77
CA ALA A 204 25.73 -16.36 36.15
C ALA A 204 24.55 -16.85 37.04
N PRO A 205 24.03 -15.99 37.94
CA PRO A 205 22.81 -16.29 38.71
C PRO A 205 21.62 -16.73 37.85
N GLY A 206 20.92 -17.75 38.33
CA GLY A 206 19.87 -18.49 37.63
C GLY A 206 20.36 -19.65 36.76
N TYR A 207 21.67 -19.90 36.65
CA TYR A 207 22.27 -21.02 35.90
C TYR A 207 22.87 -22.12 36.80
N GLU A 208 22.58 -22.09 38.11
CA GLU A 208 23.22 -22.90 39.18
C GLU A 208 23.16 -24.41 38.93
N LEU A 209 22.14 -24.88 38.21
CA LEU A 209 22.02 -26.26 37.75
C LEU A 209 22.13 -26.27 36.22
N ASN A 210 23.06 -27.07 35.69
CA ASN A 210 23.29 -27.26 34.25
C ASN A 210 23.64 -25.94 33.51
N GLY A 211 24.50 -25.11 34.08
CA GLY A 211 24.76 -23.77 33.57
C GLY A 211 25.33 -23.70 32.16
N GLU A 212 26.30 -24.57 31.83
CA GLU A 212 27.03 -24.57 30.55
C GLU A 212 26.11 -24.71 29.34
N TRP A 213 25.36 -25.81 29.25
CA TRP A 213 24.47 -26.05 28.11
C TRP A 213 23.31 -25.04 28.06
N ARG A 214 22.85 -24.55 29.21
CA ARG A 214 21.78 -23.54 29.28
C ARG A 214 22.27 -22.17 28.79
N ALA A 215 23.49 -21.78 29.12
CA ALA A 215 24.14 -20.56 28.64
C ALA A 215 24.37 -20.63 27.12
N ALA A 216 24.93 -21.73 26.62
CA ALA A 216 25.11 -21.97 25.18
C ALA A 216 23.77 -21.92 24.43
N ARG A 217 22.73 -22.61 24.92
CA ARG A 217 21.38 -22.55 24.34
C ARG A 217 20.82 -21.13 24.29
N ASP A 218 20.92 -20.37 25.39
CA ASP A 218 20.32 -19.04 25.46
C ASP A 218 21.09 -18.02 24.58
N ARG A 219 22.39 -18.24 24.34
CA ARG A 219 23.17 -17.55 23.30
C ARG A 219 22.76 -17.94 21.88
N ALA A 220 22.53 -19.23 21.59
CA ALA A 220 22.02 -19.67 20.29
C ALA A 220 20.60 -19.15 19.99
N LEU A 221 19.77 -18.93 21.01
CA LEU A 221 18.50 -18.22 20.85
C LEU A 221 18.72 -16.77 20.39
N VAL A 222 19.72 -16.06 20.91
CA VAL A 222 20.08 -14.72 20.42
C VAL A 222 20.53 -14.77 18.96
N ALA A 223 21.37 -15.73 18.57
CA ALA A 223 21.80 -15.93 17.18
C ALA A 223 20.63 -16.15 16.21
N LEU A 224 19.66 -16.98 16.60
CA LEU A 224 18.43 -17.20 15.83
C LEU A 224 17.57 -15.92 15.73
N LEU A 225 17.40 -15.18 16.82
CA LEU A 225 16.58 -13.96 16.86
C LEU A 225 17.22 -12.76 16.14
N TYR A 226 18.55 -12.66 16.14
CA TYR A 226 19.32 -11.58 15.52
C TYR A 226 19.80 -11.98 14.12
N GLY A 227 20.77 -12.88 13.98
CA GLY A 227 21.37 -13.26 12.70
C GLY A 227 20.35 -13.85 11.72
N GLY A 228 19.48 -14.75 12.17
CA GLY A 228 18.35 -15.26 11.36
C GLY A 228 17.17 -14.29 11.23
N ALA A 229 17.25 -13.13 11.92
CA ALA A 229 16.17 -12.18 12.15
C ALA A 229 14.83 -12.87 12.49
N LEU A 230 14.85 -14.01 13.18
CA LEU A 230 13.64 -14.81 13.43
C LEU A 230 12.69 -14.09 14.39
N ARG A 231 11.39 -14.33 14.24
CA ARG A 231 10.43 -13.90 15.28
C ARG A 231 10.55 -14.82 16.50
N PRO A 232 10.16 -14.40 17.71
CA PRO A 232 10.24 -15.26 18.89
C PRO A 232 9.49 -16.59 18.75
N GLY A 233 8.30 -16.58 18.15
CA GLY A 233 7.55 -17.80 17.84
C GLY A 233 8.02 -18.56 16.59
N GLU A 234 9.06 -18.10 15.89
CA GLU A 234 9.76 -18.84 14.84
C GLU A 234 11.04 -19.46 15.45
N ALA A 235 11.88 -18.66 16.12
CA ALA A 235 13.14 -19.07 16.74
C ALA A 235 12.99 -20.18 17.79
N LEU A 236 11.94 -20.13 18.61
CA LEU A 236 11.69 -21.14 19.65
C LEU A 236 11.15 -22.47 19.09
N THR A 237 10.79 -22.54 17.80
CA THR A 237 10.23 -23.73 17.14
C THR A 237 11.04 -24.20 15.93
N VAL A 238 12.28 -23.72 15.76
CA VAL A 238 13.20 -24.29 14.77
C VAL A 238 13.64 -25.68 15.26
N GLU A 239 13.64 -26.68 14.38
CA GLU A 239 14.13 -28.04 14.64
C GLU A 239 15.52 -28.24 14.04
N THR A 240 16.31 -29.20 14.54
CA THR A 240 17.64 -29.49 14.00
C THR A 240 17.61 -29.92 12.53
N THR A 241 16.55 -30.61 12.10
CA THR A 241 16.27 -30.98 10.69
C THR A 241 16.04 -29.78 9.77
N GLN A 242 15.84 -28.58 10.32
CA GLN A 242 15.63 -27.33 9.58
C GLN A 242 16.92 -26.50 9.45
N LEU A 243 18.03 -26.96 10.04
CA LEU A 243 19.35 -26.34 9.93
C LEU A 243 20.23 -27.10 8.93
N ALA A 244 20.88 -26.38 8.02
CA ALA A 244 21.93 -26.91 7.16
C ALA A 244 23.20 -26.07 7.30
N ARG A 245 24.36 -26.72 7.55
CA ARG A 245 25.65 -26.05 7.51
C ARG A 245 25.99 -25.66 6.06
N ARG A 246 26.54 -24.47 5.87
CA ARG A 246 26.95 -23.90 4.58
C ARG A 246 28.31 -23.22 4.75
N ASP A 247 28.94 -22.85 3.65
CA ASP A 247 30.18 -22.06 3.69
C ASP A 247 29.90 -20.70 4.33
N GLY A 248 30.66 -20.36 5.38
CA GLY A 248 30.50 -19.11 6.15
C GLY A 248 29.25 -18.98 7.01
N GLY A 249 28.44 -20.04 7.21
CA GLY A 249 27.26 -19.93 8.07
C GLY A 249 26.31 -21.13 8.12
N TRP A 250 25.08 -20.84 8.55
CA TRP A 250 23.98 -21.79 8.68
C TRP A 250 22.74 -21.33 7.92
N GLU A 251 22.19 -22.18 7.06
CA GLU A 251 20.89 -21.98 6.42
C GLU A 251 19.77 -22.54 7.32
N VAL A 252 18.74 -21.73 7.57
CA VAL A 252 17.55 -22.11 8.34
C VAL A 252 16.34 -22.16 7.41
N THR A 253 15.65 -23.30 7.37
CA THR A 253 14.49 -23.56 6.51
C THR A 253 13.18 -23.57 7.29
N LEU A 254 12.35 -22.54 7.11
CA LEU A 254 11.06 -22.37 7.77
C LEU A 254 9.91 -22.84 6.86
N TRP A 255 9.28 -23.95 7.24
CA TRP A 255 8.11 -24.49 6.53
C TRP A 255 6.81 -23.76 6.85
N ARG A 256 6.70 -23.12 8.02
CA ARG A 256 5.53 -22.32 8.43
C ARG A 256 5.97 -20.99 9.02
N SER A 257 5.26 -19.92 8.66
CA SER A 257 5.43 -18.58 9.23
C SER A 257 4.07 -17.92 9.40
N LYS A 258 3.98 -16.78 10.12
CA LYS A 258 2.70 -16.02 10.21
C LYS A 258 2.17 -15.58 8.83
N THR A 259 3.05 -15.50 7.83
CA THR A 259 2.73 -15.18 6.43
C THR A 259 2.57 -16.42 5.55
N ASN A 260 3.15 -17.56 5.92
CA ASN A 260 3.09 -18.84 5.23
C ASN A 260 2.48 -19.92 6.15
N GLN A 261 1.26 -19.69 6.63
CA GLN A 261 0.62 -20.57 7.62
C GLN A 261 0.24 -21.94 7.02
N LYS A 262 -0.13 -21.95 5.72
CA LYS A 262 -0.48 -23.16 4.97
C LYS A 262 0.71 -23.81 4.22
N ALA A 263 1.95 -23.57 4.67
CA ALA A 263 3.19 -24.22 4.21
C ALA A 263 3.36 -24.37 2.68
N ARG A 264 3.06 -23.31 1.91
CA ARG A 264 3.00 -23.36 0.43
C ARG A 264 4.37 -23.35 -0.27
N HIS A 265 5.44 -23.07 0.47
CA HIS A 265 6.83 -23.06 0.04
C HIS A 265 7.72 -23.09 1.29
N ALA A 266 9.01 -23.41 1.13
CA ALA A 266 10.01 -23.10 2.15
C ALA A 266 10.33 -21.59 2.14
N GLU A 267 10.29 -20.94 3.30
CA GLU A 267 10.99 -19.66 3.49
C GLU A 267 12.39 -19.98 4.06
N ARG A 268 13.47 -19.36 3.55
CA ARG A 268 14.84 -19.60 4.06
C ARG A 268 15.50 -18.33 4.57
N VAL A 269 16.49 -18.47 5.45
CA VAL A 269 17.38 -17.38 5.89
C VAL A 269 18.76 -17.93 6.21
N PHE A 270 19.79 -17.12 5.96
CA PHE A 270 21.19 -17.45 6.24
C PHE A 270 21.67 -16.73 7.50
N ILE A 271 22.40 -17.44 8.37
CA ILE A 271 23.01 -16.92 9.60
C ILE A 271 24.53 -17.02 9.42
N ALA A 272 25.18 -15.88 9.20
CA ALA A 272 26.63 -15.83 8.97
C ALA A 272 27.43 -16.06 10.26
N ASP A 273 28.58 -16.73 10.14
CA ASP A 273 29.50 -16.96 11.25
C ASP A 273 30.16 -15.68 11.75
N HIS A 274 30.30 -14.68 10.87
CA HIS A 274 31.00 -13.42 11.12
C HIS A 274 30.07 -12.19 11.03
N ASP A 275 28.80 -12.35 11.43
CA ASP A 275 27.94 -11.20 11.71
C ASP A 275 28.45 -10.39 12.93
N PRO A 276 27.93 -9.19 13.23
CA PRO A 276 28.46 -8.33 14.30
C PRO A 276 28.50 -8.95 15.72
N ILE A 277 27.84 -10.08 15.95
CA ILE A 277 27.84 -10.81 17.23
C ILE A 277 28.32 -12.27 17.12
N GLY A 278 28.74 -12.71 15.93
CA GLY A 278 29.16 -14.09 15.66
C GLY A 278 28.02 -15.11 15.64
N SER A 279 26.82 -14.75 15.17
CA SER A 279 25.62 -15.60 15.28
C SER A 279 25.81 -17.05 14.79
N GLY A 280 26.48 -17.28 13.66
CA GLY A 280 26.74 -18.63 13.16
C GLY A 280 27.70 -19.43 14.04
N GLN A 281 28.68 -18.78 14.67
CA GLN A 281 29.56 -19.41 15.67
C GLN A 281 28.78 -19.77 16.94
N LEU A 282 27.98 -18.84 17.49
CA LEU A 282 27.15 -19.08 18.68
C LEU A 282 26.16 -20.25 18.50
N LEU A 283 25.66 -20.45 17.28
CA LEU A 283 24.84 -21.61 16.93
C LEU A 283 25.67 -22.89 16.83
N THR A 284 26.88 -22.82 16.28
CA THR A 284 27.83 -23.95 16.18
C THR A 284 28.26 -24.44 17.56
N ASP A 285 28.65 -23.53 18.46
CA ASP A 285 29.06 -23.82 19.84
C ASP A 285 27.95 -24.57 20.60
N TRP A 286 26.71 -24.10 20.45
CA TRP A 286 25.55 -24.74 21.05
C TRP A 286 25.27 -26.13 20.48
N LEU A 287 25.31 -26.30 19.15
CA LEU A 287 25.06 -27.61 18.54
C LEU A 287 26.10 -28.66 18.95
N ALA A 288 27.37 -28.25 19.13
CA ALA A 288 28.42 -29.11 19.68
C ALA A 288 28.12 -29.57 21.13
N VAL A 289 27.62 -28.67 21.98
CA VAL A 289 27.24 -29.00 23.39
C VAL A 289 25.91 -29.76 23.49
N ARG A 290 24.98 -29.52 22.56
CA ARG A 290 23.65 -30.19 22.50
C ARG A 290 23.76 -31.66 22.09
N GLY A 291 24.70 -31.98 21.21
CA GLY A 291 24.80 -33.29 20.57
C GLY A 291 23.70 -33.55 19.53
N ASP A 292 23.87 -34.65 18.79
CA ASP A 292 22.94 -35.05 17.75
C ASP A 292 21.67 -35.69 18.35
N LEU A 293 20.61 -34.89 18.35
CA LEU A 293 19.24 -35.33 18.57
C LEU A 293 18.41 -34.78 17.41
N PRO A 294 18.06 -35.61 16.40
CA PRO A 294 17.22 -35.22 15.29
C PRO A 294 15.76 -34.98 15.75
N GLU A 295 14.97 -34.35 14.87
CA GLU A 295 13.53 -34.08 15.06
C GLU A 295 13.14 -33.34 16.36
N ALA A 296 14.11 -32.67 16.98
CA ALA A 296 13.92 -31.95 18.24
C ALA A 296 14.28 -30.46 18.08
N ALA A 297 13.61 -29.61 18.87
CA ALA A 297 13.84 -28.18 18.87
C ALA A 297 15.33 -27.82 19.05
N VAL A 298 15.80 -26.80 18.32
CA VAL A 298 17.14 -26.22 18.49
C VAL A 298 17.26 -25.56 19.86
N VAL A 299 16.19 -24.94 20.37
CA VAL A 299 16.15 -24.24 21.67
C VAL A 299 15.22 -24.98 22.66
N PRO A 300 15.68 -26.10 23.28
CA PRO A 300 14.86 -26.92 24.17
C PRO A 300 14.63 -26.25 25.54
N GLY A 301 13.46 -26.52 26.12
CA GLY A 301 13.10 -26.16 27.49
C GLY A 301 13.77 -27.06 28.54
N THR A 302 13.19 -27.11 29.73
CA THR A 302 13.65 -27.99 30.83
C THR A 302 12.96 -29.36 30.86
N ARG A 303 12.04 -29.62 29.93
CA ARG A 303 11.42 -30.93 29.69
C ARG A 303 11.91 -31.46 28.34
N TYR A 304 12.28 -32.72 28.27
CA TYR A 304 12.76 -33.35 27.04
C TYR A 304 11.70 -33.24 25.92
N GLY A 305 12.15 -32.98 24.69
CA GLY A 305 11.27 -32.79 23.51
C GLY A 305 10.44 -31.49 23.48
N VAL A 306 10.39 -30.69 24.56
CA VAL A 306 9.56 -29.48 24.62
C VAL A 306 10.39 -28.22 24.31
N ALA A 307 9.90 -27.36 23.41
CA ALA A 307 10.50 -26.06 23.12
C ALA A 307 10.59 -25.14 24.35
N LEU A 308 11.58 -24.24 24.37
CA LEU A 308 11.72 -23.23 25.43
C LEU A 308 10.53 -22.26 25.41
N SER A 309 9.87 -22.04 26.56
CA SER A 309 8.68 -21.20 26.62
C SER A 309 9.01 -19.71 26.44
N PRO A 310 8.20 -18.92 25.71
CA PRO A 310 8.46 -17.49 25.49
C PRO A 310 8.64 -16.67 26.77
N ALA A 311 7.90 -17.01 27.84
CA ALA A 311 8.04 -16.38 29.15
C ALA A 311 9.38 -16.71 29.83
N THR A 312 9.96 -17.89 29.59
CA THR A 312 11.30 -18.23 30.09
C THR A 312 12.39 -17.54 29.27
N ALA A 313 12.26 -17.50 27.95
CA ALA A 313 13.15 -16.76 27.07
C ALA A 313 13.19 -15.26 27.41
N ALA A 314 12.03 -14.63 27.63
CA ALA A 314 11.94 -13.23 28.07
C ALA A 314 12.60 -13.03 29.45
N ARG A 315 12.29 -13.89 30.44
CA ARG A 315 12.91 -13.84 31.77
C ARG A 315 14.43 -13.99 31.74
N ARG A 316 14.98 -14.82 30.86
CA ARG A 316 16.44 -14.96 30.66
C ARG A 316 17.06 -13.70 30.06
N LEU A 317 16.42 -13.09 29.07
CA LEU A 317 16.82 -11.79 28.52
C LEU A 317 16.81 -10.68 29.58
N HIS A 318 15.74 -10.58 30.38
CA HIS A 318 15.62 -9.56 31.42
C HIS A 318 16.69 -9.72 32.51
N ALA A 319 16.97 -10.95 32.96
CA ALA A 319 18.02 -11.21 33.96
C ALA A 319 19.44 -10.91 33.45
N ALA A 320 19.73 -11.17 32.16
CA ALA A 320 21.00 -10.78 31.54
C ALA A 320 21.12 -9.25 31.42
N ALA A 321 20.02 -8.56 31.08
CA ALA A 321 19.98 -7.10 31.04
C ALA A 321 20.18 -6.45 32.41
N GLU A 322 19.50 -6.94 33.45
CA GLU A 322 19.63 -6.44 34.82
C GLU A 322 21.09 -6.55 35.31
N ARG A 323 21.80 -7.65 35.00
CA ARG A 323 23.24 -7.80 35.32
C ARG A 323 24.15 -6.88 34.51
N ALA A 324 23.83 -6.64 33.24
CA ALA A 324 24.54 -5.69 32.39
C ALA A 324 24.17 -4.21 32.69
N GLY A 325 23.36 -3.93 33.73
CA GLY A 325 22.99 -2.58 34.15
C GLY A 325 21.87 -1.92 33.33
N HIS A 326 21.12 -2.70 32.55
CA HIS A 326 20.09 -2.20 31.62
C HIS A 326 18.65 -2.45 32.13
N PRO A 327 17.72 -1.51 31.96
CA PRO A 327 16.36 -1.59 32.46
C PRO A 327 15.53 -2.62 31.68
N ARG A 328 15.05 -3.64 32.41
CA ARG A 328 14.30 -4.78 31.87
C ARG A 328 13.07 -4.38 31.04
N GLU A 329 12.33 -3.32 31.41
CA GLU A 329 11.08 -2.93 30.75
C GLU A 329 11.28 -2.41 29.30
N ALA A 330 12.50 -2.01 28.93
CA ALA A 330 12.80 -1.56 27.58
C ALA A 330 12.97 -2.75 26.59
N LEU A 331 13.46 -3.90 27.07
CA LEU A 331 14.00 -4.95 26.23
C LEU A 331 12.96 -6.04 25.94
N THR A 332 12.95 -6.56 24.71
CA THR A 332 12.03 -7.62 24.29
C THR A 332 12.69 -8.59 23.32
N LEU A 333 12.18 -9.81 23.21
CA LEU A 333 12.63 -10.77 22.18
C LEU A 333 12.41 -10.27 20.73
N TYR A 334 11.52 -9.28 20.52
CA TYR A 334 11.32 -8.62 19.22
C TYR A 334 12.37 -7.55 18.91
N SER A 335 13.13 -7.08 19.91
CA SER A 335 14.17 -6.07 19.73
C SER A 335 15.31 -6.60 18.86
N PHE A 336 15.74 -7.86 19.04
CA PHE A 336 16.78 -8.51 18.22
C PHE A 336 16.49 -8.46 16.71
N ARG A 337 15.32 -8.96 16.28
CA ARG A 337 14.87 -8.91 14.88
C ARG A 337 14.77 -7.47 14.34
N ARG A 338 14.45 -6.48 15.19
CA ARG A 338 14.46 -5.07 14.77
C ARG A 338 15.89 -4.53 14.60
N SER A 339 16.79 -4.95 15.49
CA SER A 339 18.20 -4.59 15.49
C SER A 339 18.87 -5.11 14.22
N ALA A 340 18.71 -6.38 13.89
CA ALA A 340 19.21 -6.97 12.65
C ALA A 340 18.78 -6.18 11.39
N ALA A 341 17.49 -5.83 11.29
CA ALA A 341 16.98 -5.01 10.18
C ALA A 341 17.58 -3.60 10.11
N THR A 342 17.78 -2.96 11.28
CA THR A 342 18.33 -1.61 11.37
C THR A 342 19.84 -1.61 11.12
N HIS A 343 20.55 -2.63 11.61
CA HIS A 343 21.99 -2.78 11.40
C HIS A 343 22.31 -3.10 9.94
N ALA A 344 21.53 -3.97 9.29
CA ALA A 344 21.66 -4.20 7.85
C ALA A 344 21.45 -2.89 7.05
N TYR A 345 20.43 -2.08 7.40
CA TYR A 345 20.20 -0.78 6.76
C TYR A 345 21.36 0.20 6.97
N LEU A 346 21.86 0.32 8.19
CA LEU A 346 22.99 1.19 8.52
C LEU A 346 24.29 0.70 7.84
N ALA A 347 24.49 -0.61 7.74
CA ALA A 347 25.57 -1.24 6.97
C ALA A 347 25.39 -1.12 5.44
N GLY A 348 24.39 -0.37 4.96
CA GLY A 348 24.21 -0.06 3.54
C GLY A 348 23.56 -1.17 2.71
N TRP A 349 23.01 -2.22 3.32
CA TRP A 349 22.38 -3.31 2.58
C TRP A 349 21.20 -2.79 1.73
N PRO A 350 21.03 -3.25 0.48
CA PRO A 350 19.85 -2.96 -0.31
C PRO A 350 18.57 -3.32 0.43
N PHE A 351 17.56 -2.45 0.37
CA PHE A 351 16.29 -2.65 1.06
C PHE A 351 15.65 -4.01 0.76
N GLN A 352 15.84 -4.51 -0.47
CA GLN A 352 15.44 -5.82 -0.97
C GLN A 352 16.10 -6.95 -0.17
N ALA A 353 17.39 -6.87 0.13
CA ALA A 353 18.10 -7.85 0.97
C ALA A 353 17.54 -7.85 2.42
N ILE A 354 17.27 -6.67 2.98
CA ILE A 354 16.65 -6.52 4.30
C ILE A 354 15.22 -7.10 4.30
N GLN A 355 14.47 -6.91 3.22
CA GLN A 355 13.13 -7.47 3.03
C GLN A 355 13.15 -9.01 2.92
N ARG A 356 14.19 -9.59 2.30
CA ARG A 356 14.46 -11.05 2.26
C ARG A 356 14.82 -11.59 3.64
N LEU A 357 15.79 -10.98 4.33
CA LEU A 357 16.19 -11.31 5.71
C LEU A 357 14.98 -11.33 6.65
N LEU A 358 14.08 -10.36 6.52
CA LEU A 358 12.84 -10.28 7.28
C LEU A 358 11.68 -11.15 6.74
N ARG A 359 11.81 -11.77 5.56
CA ARG A 359 10.78 -12.57 4.90
C ARG A 359 9.44 -11.79 4.76
N HIS A 360 9.54 -10.49 4.46
CA HIS A 360 8.39 -9.60 4.37
C HIS A 360 7.85 -9.51 2.93
N ARG A 361 6.62 -9.99 2.68
CA ARG A 361 5.94 -9.88 1.37
C ARG A 361 5.35 -8.49 1.05
N SER A 362 5.56 -7.48 1.91
CA SER A 362 5.14 -6.10 1.66
C SER A 362 6.22 -5.17 2.18
N ALA A 363 6.76 -4.33 1.29
CA ALA A 363 7.83 -3.41 1.61
C ALA A 363 7.47 -2.44 2.74
N HIS A 364 6.21 -2.00 2.84
CA HIS A 364 5.76 -1.13 3.94
C HIS A 364 5.94 -1.77 5.34
N ILE A 365 5.94 -3.11 5.44
CA ILE A 365 6.21 -3.80 6.72
C ILE A 365 7.70 -3.71 7.07
N THR A 366 8.60 -3.77 6.09
CA THR A 366 10.05 -3.52 6.25
C THR A 366 10.35 -2.05 6.53
N GLU A 367 9.71 -1.13 5.79
CA GLU A 367 9.85 0.32 5.95
C GLU A 367 9.67 0.72 7.41
N ARG A 368 8.63 0.20 8.08
CA ARG A 368 8.33 0.46 9.50
C ARG A 368 9.41 0.07 10.52
N TYR A 369 10.45 -0.66 10.12
CA TYR A 369 11.61 -0.96 10.98
C TYR A 369 12.62 0.19 10.94
N ILE A 370 12.84 0.75 9.75
CA ILE A 370 13.89 1.74 9.41
C ILE A 370 13.38 3.18 9.25
N ALA A 371 12.05 3.39 9.12
CA ALA A 371 11.34 4.66 8.83
C ALA A 371 11.58 5.88 9.74
N HIS A 372 12.52 5.77 10.68
CA HIS A 372 12.98 6.76 11.66
C HIS A 372 14.43 7.23 11.38
N LEU A 373 15.00 6.79 10.25
CA LEU A 373 16.33 7.08 9.75
C LEU A 373 16.15 7.50 8.28
N ARG A 374 15.76 8.76 8.05
CA ARG A 374 15.30 9.30 6.75
C ARG A 374 16.17 10.43 6.21
N THR A 375 17.07 11.02 7.01
CA THR A 375 18.08 11.98 6.53
C THR A 375 19.48 11.37 6.54
N ALA A 376 20.39 11.90 5.72
CA ALA A 376 21.77 11.43 5.66
C ALA A 376 22.50 11.61 7.01
N THR A 377 22.23 12.71 7.72
CA THR A 377 22.75 12.98 9.06
C THR A 377 22.25 11.95 10.08
N GLU A 378 20.95 11.67 10.12
CA GLU A 378 20.37 10.61 10.97
C GLU A 378 21.05 9.25 10.73
N VAL A 379 21.38 8.92 9.48
CA VAL A 379 22.06 7.65 9.13
C VAL A 379 23.53 7.66 9.55
N ALA A 380 24.25 8.77 9.41
CA ALA A 380 25.65 8.88 9.85
C ALA A 380 25.78 8.79 11.38
N ASP A 381 24.93 9.51 12.12
CA ASP A 381 24.88 9.41 13.58
C ASP A 381 24.47 8.00 14.02
N ALA A 382 23.39 7.45 13.46
CA ALA A 382 22.88 6.13 13.83
C ALA A 382 23.87 4.99 13.51
N ARG A 383 24.69 5.10 12.47
CA ARG A 383 25.82 4.18 12.22
C ARG A 383 26.75 4.15 13.42
N THR A 384 27.19 5.32 13.88
CA THR A 384 28.11 5.50 15.02
C THR A 384 27.52 4.91 16.30
N TRP A 385 26.24 5.17 16.61
CA TRP A 385 25.61 4.69 17.85
C TRP A 385 25.22 3.21 17.83
N HIS A 386 24.75 2.67 16.70
CA HIS A 386 24.20 1.32 16.64
C HIS A 386 25.18 0.25 16.13
N LEU A 387 26.10 0.57 15.22
CA LEU A 387 27.04 -0.43 14.68
C LEU A 387 28.32 -0.57 15.51
N SER A 388 28.62 0.36 16.42
CA SER A 388 29.87 0.34 17.20
C SER A 388 30.03 -0.99 17.97
N PRO A 389 31.19 -1.67 17.85
CA PRO A 389 31.46 -2.95 18.53
C PRO A 389 31.69 -2.79 20.04
N THR A 390 31.99 -1.57 20.50
CA THR A 390 32.19 -1.18 21.90
C THR A 390 31.28 0.01 22.24
N ARG A 391 30.97 0.20 23.52
CA ARG A 391 30.05 1.23 23.99
C ARG A 391 30.68 2.63 23.83
N PRO A 392 30.08 3.57 23.05
CA PRO A 392 30.62 4.91 22.88
C PRO A 392 30.64 5.72 24.20
N PRO A 393 31.57 6.68 24.38
CA PRO A 393 31.50 7.65 25.46
C PRO A 393 30.18 8.44 25.42
N GLY A 394 29.51 8.59 26.56
CA GLY A 394 28.19 9.22 26.61
C GLY A 394 27.03 8.37 26.06
N ALA A 395 27.26 7.09 25.74
CA ALA A 395 26.18 6.15 25.46
C ALA A 395 25.44 5.79 26.76
N ASP A 396 24.40 6.55 27.05
CA ASP A 396 23.32 6.14 27.94
C ASP A 396 22.66 4.84 27.40
N VAL A 397 21.86 4.19 28.25
CA VAL A 397 21.00 3.05 27.84
C VAL A 397 20.15 3.41 26.61
N GLU A 398 19.70 4.66 26.53
CA GLU A 398 18.99 5.18 25.38
C GLU A 398 19.98 5.67 24.31
N GLY A 399 20.33 4.76 23.40
CA GLY A 399 20.68 5.10 22.00
C GLY A 399 19.46 5.63 21.24
N LEU A 400 18.76 6.59 21.85
CA LEU A 400 17.51 7.24 21.47
C LEU A 400 17.59 8.68 22.01
N PRO A 401 17.12 9.70 21.27
CA PRO A 401 17.29 11.10 21.67
C PRO A 401 16.60 11.42 23.00
N ARG A 402 17.27 12.24 23.82
CA ARG A 402 16.90 12.62 25.21
C ARG A 402 15.39 12.70 25.44
N ARG A 403 14.89 11.90 26.39
CA ARG A 403 13.60 12.18 27.02
C ARG A 403 13.66 13.54 27.72
N GLN A 404 12.83 14.49 27.28
CA GLN A 404 12.29 15.44 28.25
C GLN A 404 11.37 14.66 29.20
N PRO A 405 11.48 14.84 30.53
CA PRO A 405 10.48 14.33 31.46
C PRO A 405 9.19 15.14 31.27
N GLN A 406 8.23 14.59 30.52
CA GLN A 406 6.84 15.04 30.68
C GLN A 406 6.43 14.77 32.14
N PRO A 407 5.70 15.70 32.79
CA PRO A 407 5.36 15.58 34.20
C PRO A 407 4.69 14.23 34.46
N SER A 408 5.25 13.48 35.40
CA SER A 408 4.83 12.12 35.69
C SER A 408 3.52 12.10 36.46
N GLY A 409 2.40 12.20 35.72
CA GLY A 409 1.12 11.69 36.20
C GLY A 409 1.34 10.26 36.67
N THR A 410 1.13 10.02 37.96
CA THR A 410 1.62 8.84 38.68
C THR A 410 1.02 7.55 38.15
N PHE A 411 1.82 6.79 37.40
CA PHE A 411 1.45 5.44 36.96
C PHE A 411 1.57 4.47 38.12
N THR A 412 0.52 4.38 38.94
CA THR A 412 0.29 3.22 39.79
C THR A 412 0.20 1.95 38.94
N THR A 413 0.63 0.83 39.50
CA THR A 413 0.48 -0.49 38.87
C THR A 413 -1.00 -0.81 38.72
N ARG A 414 -1.53 -0.69 37.48
CA ARG A 414 -2.97 -0.74 37.17
C ARG A 414 -3.55 -2.18 37.21
N ALA A 415 -3.35 -2.84 38.33
CA ALA A 415 -3.97 -4.09 38.77
C ALA A 415 -4.83 -3.90 40.04
N SER A 416 -4.77 -2.72 40.68
CA SER A 416 -5.57 -2.33 41.85
C SER A 416 -6.54 -1.17 41.57
N ALA A 417 -6.81 -0.88 40.29
CA ALA A 417 -7.67 0.24 39.88
C ALA A 417 -9.18 -0.08 39.94
N ASP A 418 -9.54 -1.29 40.38
CA ASP A 418 -10.92 -1.74 40.53
C ASP A 418 -11.43 -1.63 42.00
N GLU A 419 -10.59 -1.20 42.96
CA GLU A 419 -10.91 -1.29 44.41
C GLU A 419 -11.53 -0.03 45.03
N HIS A 420 -11.22 1.19 44.54
CA HIS A 420 -11.72 2.44 45.15
C HIS A 420 -12.01 3.53 44.11
N GLY A 421 -13.30 3.89 43.94
CA GLY A 421 -13.76 5.04 43.16
C GLY A 421 -14.84 4.71 42.11
N ASP A 422 -16.10 4.71 42.53
CA ASP A 422 -17.35 4.73 41.75
C ASP A 422 -17.26 4.28 40.28
N ALA A 423 -17.29 2.95 40.08
CA ALA A 423 -17.51 2.38 38.77
C ALA A 423 -18.92 2.74 38.27
N LEU A 424 -19.01 3.47 37.15
CA LEU A 424 -20.30 3.84 36.56
C LEU A 424 -21.21 2.60 36.37
N PRO A 425 -22.52 2.70 36.71
CA PRO A 425 -23.51 1.66 36.45
C PRO A 425 -23.52 1.26 34.97
N LEU A 426 -23.94 0.02 34.70
CA LEU A 426 -23.99 -0.51 33.34
C LEU A 426 -24.89 0.35 32.44
N ASP A 427 -26.05 0.78 32.92
CA ASP A 427 -27.00 1.58 32.14
C ASP A 427 -26.47 2.97 31.79
N ALA A 428 -25.81 3.66 32.74
CA ALA A 428 -25.14 4.93 32.44
C ALA A 428 -24.02 4.79 31.38
N LEU A 429 -23.39 3.61 31.29
CA LEU A 429 -22.44 3.29 30.23
C LEU A 429 -23.13 2.86 28.91
N ARG A 430 -24.33 2.29 28.95
CA ARG A 430 -25.19 2.04 27.78
C ARG A 430 -25.62 3.37 27.15
N ASP A 431 -26.17 4.30 27.94
CA ASP A 431 -26.60 5.63 27.48
C ASP A 431 -25.49 6.39 26.75
N LEU A 432 -24.30 6.47 27.37
CA LEU A 432 -23.13 7.15 26.82
C LEU A 432 -22.61 6.45 25.54
N ALA A 433 -22.65 5.12 25.50
CA ALA A 433 -22.26 4.34 24.34
C ALA A 433 -23.27 4.50 23.19
N GLU A 434 -24.56 4.49 23.48
CA GLU A 434 -25.62 4.67 22.50
C GLU A 434 -25.59 6.07 21.89
N ALA A 435 -25.55 7.14 22.69
CA ALA A 435 -25.45 8.51 22.18
C ALA A 435 -24.21 8.69 21.28
N THR A 436 -23.07 8.08 21.66
CA THR A 436 -21.84 8.07 20.86
C THR A 436 -22.01 7.28 19.54
N ALA A 437 -22.74 6.16 19.58
CA ALA A 437 -23.03 5.34 18.40
C ALA A 437 -23.99 6.05 17.44
N GLN A 438 -25.10 6.60 17.94
CA GLN A 438 -26.09 7.39 17.20
C GLN A 438 -25.44 8.61 16.51
N GLN A 439 -24.65 9.41 17.25
CA GLN A 439 -23.93 10.55 16.66
C GLN A 439 -22.93 10.10 15.58
N THR A 440 -22.24 8.98 15.79
CA THR A 440 -21.28 8.45 14.81
C THR A 440 -21.97 7.86 13.58
N HIS A 441 -23.18 7.32 13.74
CA HIS A 441 -24.04 6.88 12.65
C HIS A 441 -24.52 8.09 11.83
N ALA A 442 -25.08 9.12 12.47
CA ALA A 442 -25.49 10.36 11.79
C ALA A 442 -24.34 11.05 11.02
N LEU A 443 -23.12 11.05 11.56
CA LEU A 443 -21.91 11.55 10.87
C LEU A 443 -21.41 10.64 9.73
N LEU A 444 -21.85 9.39 9.66
CA LEU A 444 -21.67 8.52 8.49
C LEU A 444 -22.78 8.80 7.45
N THR A 445 -24.04 8.92 7.88
CA THR A 445 -25.20 9.23 7.02
C THR A 445 -25.10 10.62 6.36
N ALA A 446 -24.65 11.66 7.07
CA ALA A 446 -24.41 12.97 6.45
C ALA A 446 -23.32 12.93 5.35
N ARG A 447 -22.41 11.94 5.41
CA ARG A 447 -21.41 11.70 4.37
C ARG A 447 -21.97 10.88 3.20
N GLU A 448 -23.12 10.23 3.38
CA GLU A 448 -23.80 9.47 2.35
C GLU A 448 -24.43 10.37 1.29
N GLU A 449 -24.80 11.63 1.56
CA GLU A 449 -25.34 12.58 0.55
C GLU A 449 -24.47 12.66 -0.73
N THR A 450 -23.15 12.65 -0.57
CA THR A 450 -22.20 12.67 -1.70
C THR A 450 -22.13 11.33 -2.47
N GLU A 451 -22.47 10.21 -1.83
CA GLU A 451 -22.60 8.91 -2.48
C GLU A 451 -24.05 8.66 -2.97
N VAL A 452 -25.10 9.20 -2.35
CA VAL A 452 -26.49 9.22 -2.86
C VAL A 452 -26.53 9.86 -4.24
N ALA A 453 -25.85 11.00 -4.44
CA ALA A 453 -25.68 11.59 -5.76
C ALA A 453 -24.94 10.68 -6.76
N ARG A 454 -24.15 9.70 -6.31
CA ARG A 454 -23.48 8.69 -7.18
C ARG A 454 -24.28 7.41 -7.36
N VAL A 455 -25.15 7.07 -6.41
CA VAL A 455 -26.14 6.00 -6.54
C VAL A 455 -27.25 6.43 -7.47
N GLY A 456 -27.78 7.65 -7.34
CA GLY A 456 -28.74 8.21 -8.31
C GLY A 456 -28.19 8.17 -9.74
N ARG A 457 -26.91 8.50 -9.95
CA ARG A 457 -26.22 8.34 -11.25
C ARG A 457 -25.88 6.88 -11.63
N ALA A 458 -26.06 5.90 -10.74
CA ALA A 458 -26.02 4.48 -11.10
C ALA A 458 -27.42 3.99 -11.48
N TRP A 459 -28.43 4.30 -10.66
CA TRP A 459 -29.84 4.04 -10.93
C TRP A 459 -30.33 4.68 -12.23
N GLN A 460 -30.03 5.96 -12.49
CA GLN A 460 -30.35 6.64 -13.75
C GLN A 460 -29.78 5.90 -14.98
N ARG A 461 -28.58 5.30 -14.87
CA ARG A 461 -27.96 4.53 -15.96
C ARG A 461 -28.45 3.09 -16.04
N PHE A 462 -29.04 2.56 -14.97
CA PHE A 462 -29.78 1.30 -14.99
C PHE A 462 -31.16 1.50 -15.62
N ALA A 463 -31.95 2.46 -15.13
CA ALA A 463 -33.26 2.83 -15.65
C ALA A 463 -33.21 3.19 -17.15
N ALA A 464 -32.24 4.00 -17.58
CA ALA A 464 -32.04 4.34 -19.00
C ALA A 464 -31.45 3.20 -19.85
N ALA A 465 -31.12 2.06 -19.27
CA ALA A 465 -30.63 0.86 -19.94
C ALA A 465 -31.62 -0.33 -19.86
N LEU A 466 -32.78 -0.16 -19.21
CA LEU A 466 -33.89 -1.10 -19.33
C LEU A 466 -34.46 -1.01 -20.75
N PRO A 467 -34.55 -2.13 -21.51
CA PRO A 467 -35.11 -2.11 -22.85
C PRO A 467 -36.64 -2.00 -22.80
N PRO A 468 -37.29 -1.24 -23.70
CA PRO A 468 -38.74 -1.11 -23.75
C PRO A 468 -39.46 -2.33 -24.37
N THR A 469 -38.87 -3.53 -24.34
CA THR A 469 -39.23 -4.65 -25.24
C THR A 469 -39.17 -6.06 -24.65
N THR A 470 -40.13 -6.39 -23.76
CA THR A 470 -40.83 -7.69 -23.78
C THR A 470 -42.36 -7.53 -23.61
N GLY A 471 -42.93 -6.41 -24.11
CA GLY A 471 -44.38 -6.15 -24.12
C GLY A 471 -44.87 -5.27 -22.97
N GLU A 472 -44.23 -5.33 -21.80
CA GLU A 472 -44.56 -4.48 -20.64
C GLU A 472 -43.37 -3.61 -20.21
N PRO A 473 -43.61 -2.39 -19.69
CA PRO A 473 -42.57 -1.54 -19.14
C PRO A 473 -42.15 -2.04 -17.74
N VAL A 474 -40.87 -2.39 -17.58
CA VAL A 474 -40.29 -2.75 -16.28
C VAL A 474 -40.13 -1.49 -15.41
N ASP A 475 -40.64 -1.51 -14.19
CA ASP A 475 -40.42 -0.43 -13.22
C ASP A 475 -38.94 -0.42 -12.77
N PRO A 476 -38.19 0.70 -12.93
CA PRO A 476 -36.84 0.83 -12.41
C PRO A 476 -36.76 0.93 -10.88
N ILE A 477 -37.87 1.07 -10.16
CA ILE A 477 -37.95 1.07 -8.69
C ILE A 477 -38.02 -0.36 -8.15
N ASP A 478 -38.94 -1.19 -8.68
CA ASP A 478 -39.07 -2.62 -8.36
C ASP A 478 -38.83 -3.52 -9.60
N PRO A 479 -37.58 -3.66 -10.07
CA PRO A 479 -37.25 -4.48 -11.23
C PRO A 479 -37.10 -5.96 -10.86
N PRO A 480 -37.54 -6.90 -11.72
CA PRO A 480 -37.26 -8.32 -11.52
C PRO A 480 -35.74 -8.59 -11.53
N PRO A 481 -35.23 -9.54 -10.73
CA PRO A 481 -33.79 -9.82 -10.62
C PRO A 481 -33.09 -10.10 -11.95
N GLU A 482 -33.82 -10.65 -12.92
CA GLU A 482 -33.41 -10.89 -14.30
C GLU A 482 -33.05 -9.60 -15.05
N ALA A 483 -33.78 -8.50 -14.83
CA ALA A 483 -33.49 -7.21 -15.46
C ALA A 483 -32.18 -6.59 -14.92
N VAL A 484 -31.94 -6.72 -13.62
CA VAL A 484 -30.67 -6.30 -13.00
C VAL A 484 -29.51 -7.17 -13.48
N ALA A 485 -29.74 -8.48 -13.68
CA ALA A 485 -28.74 -9.39 -14.25
C ALA A 485 -28.46 -9.12 -15.74
N ALA A 486 -29.48 -8.78 -16.52
CA ALA A 486 -29.36 -8.39 -17.92
C ALA A 486 -28.54 -7.11 -18.09
N PHE A 487 -28.77 -6.10 -17.23
CA PHE A 487 -27.94 -4.88 -17.19
C PHE A 487 -26.46 -5.18 -16.91
N VAL A 488 -26.18 -6.09 -15.97
CA VAL A 488 -24.82 -6.55 -15.66
C VAL A 488 -24.17 -7.28 -16.85
N ALA A 489 -24.92 -8.15 -17.54
CA ALA A 489 -24.43 -8.86 -18.72
C ALA A 489 -24.21 -7.95 -19.94
N ASP A 490 -25.07 -6.95 -20.13
CA ASP A 490 -24.91 -5.96 -21.20
C ASP A 490 -23.72 -5.00 -20.95
N ALA A 491 -23.44 -4.66 -19.69
CA ALA A 491 -22.24 -3.91 -19.34
C ALA A 491 -20.96 -4.68 -19.71
N ASP A 492 -20.92 -6.01 -19.51
CA ASP A 492 -19.81 -6.85 -19.95
C ASP A 492 -19.72 -6.96 -21.48
N ARG A 493 -20.86 -7.09 -22.17
CA ARG A 493 -20.96 -7.04 -23.65
C ARG A 493 -20.40 -5.73 -24.23
N ARG A 494 -20.59 -4.61 -23.53
CA ARG A 494 -20.00 -3.29 -23.84
C ARG A 494 -18.55 -3.11 -23.35
N GLY A 495 -17.89 -4.17 -22.87
CA GLY A 495 -16.48 -4.16 -22.46
C GLY A 495 -16.20 -3.45 -21.13
N VAL A 496 -17.21 -3.22 -20.29
CA VAL A 496 -17.00 -2.60 -18.97
C VAL A 496 -16.27 -3.60 -18.06
N LYS A 497 -15.06 -3.23 -17.60
CA LYS A 497 -14.22 -4.12 -16.76
C LYS A 497 -15.00 -4.64 -15.53
N PRO A 498 -14.96 -5.94 -15.17
CA PRO A 498 -15.79 -6.53 -14.11
C PRO A 498 -15.75 -5.79 -12.77
N THR A 499 -14.59 -5.31 -12.34
CA THR A 499 -14.47 -4.54 -11.08
C THR A 499 -15.24 -3.20 -11.09
N SER A 500 -15.57 -2.66 -12.27
CA SER A 500 -16.46 -1.51 -12.43
C SER A 500 -17.92 -1.93 -12.42
N ILE A 501 -18.28 -3.06 -13.03
CA ILE A 501 -19.61 -3.66 -12.95
C ILE A 501 -19.97 -3.98 -11.48
N ALA A 502 -19.06 -4.62 -10.74
CA ALA A 502 -19.25 -4.91 -9.31
C ALA A 502 -19.43 -3.64 -8.45
N ARG A 503 -18.72 -2.54 -8.77
CA ARG A 503 -18.92 -1.22 -8.12
C ARG A 503 -20.23 -0.53 -8.52
N GLU A 504 -20.76 -0.84 -9.70
CA GLU A 504 -22.07 -0.35 -10.17
C GLU A 504 -23.19 -1.08 -9.45
N LEU A 505 -23.12 -2.41 -9.44
CA LEU A 505 -24.07 -3.30 -8.78
C LEU A 505 -24.13 -3.07 -7.27
N ALA A 506 -23.00 -2.82 -6.62
CA ALA A 506 -22.96 -2.46 -5.19
C ALA A 506 -23.69 -1.14 -4.89
N ARG A 507 -23.81 -0.21 -5.85
CA ARG A 507 -24.63 1.01 -5.71
C ARG A 507 -26.11 0.70 -5.92
N LEU A 508 -26.45 -0.09 -6.95
CA LEU A 508 -27.84 -0.50 -7.19
C LEU A 508 -28.42 -1.28 -6.00
N ARG A 509 -27.64 -2.20 -5.41
CA ARG A 509 -28.03 -2.89 -4.18
C ARG A 509 -28.35 -1.92 -3.04
N TRP A 510 -27.49 -0.91 -2.83
CA TRP A 510 -27.73 0.11 -1.80
C TRP A 510 -28.89 1.04 -2.15
N TRP A 511 -29.16 1.33 -3.43
CA TRP A 511 -30.38 2.04 -3.86
C TRP A 511 -31.64 1.27 -3.43
N PHE A 512 -31.73 -0.01 -3.78
CA PHE A 512 -32.92 -0.82 -3.45
C PHE A 512 -33.13 -0.92 -1.93
N THR A 513 -32.05 -1.08 -1.14
CA THR A 513 -32.12 -1.04 0.34
C THR A 513 -32.47 0.34 0.92
N LEU A 514 -32.31 1.44 0.16
CA LEU A 514 -32.78 2.77 0.56
C LEU A 514 -34.24 3.02 0.16
N THR A 515 -34.73 2.43 -0.93
CA THR A 515 -36.12 2.58 -1.39
C THR A 515 -37.08 1.63 -0.68
N ASP A 516 -36.65 0.41 -0.37
CA ASP A 516 -37.34 -0.53 0.52
C ASP A 516 -36.32 -1.20 1.47
N PRO A 517 -36.22 -0.73 2.72
CA PRO A 517 -35.36 -1.34 3.75
C PRO A 517 -35.84 -2.69 4.27
N GLY A 518 -37.08 -3.09 3.99
CA GLY A 518 -37.67 -4.37 4.41
C GLY A 518 -37.53 -5.49 3.38
N ALA A 519 -37.44 -5.15 2.09
CA ALA A 519 -37.27 -6.11 1.00
C ALA A 519 -35.80 -6.55 0.80
N ALA A 520 -35.62 -7.80 0.37
CA ALA A 520 -34.33 -8.26 -0.12
C ALA A 520 -34.06 -7.68 -1.53
N PRO A 521 -32.94 -6.96 -1.77
CA PRO A 521 -32.73 -6.25 -3.02
C PRO A 521 -32.63 -7.22 -4.22
N PRO A 522 -33.19 -6.89 -5.41
CA PRO A 522 -33.25 -7.76 -6.59
C PRO A 522 -31.89 -7.94 -7.30
N THR A 523 -30.78 -7.91 -6.57
CA THR A 523 -29.42 -7.99 -7.11
C THR A 523 -28.80 -9.38 -7.09
N HIS A 524 -29.45 -10.40 -6.53
CA HIS A 524 -28.81 -11.70 -6.26
C HIS A 524 -28.37 -12.45 -7.53
N LEU A 525 -29.18 -12.46 -8.60
CA LEU A 525 -28.79 -12.99 -9.91
C LEU A 525 -27.67 -12.17 -10.53
N ALA A 526 -27.80 -10.83 -10.51
CA ALA A 526 -26.80 -9.91 -11.02
C ALA A 526 -25.43 -10.07 -10.33
N GLU A 527 -25.42 -10.37 -9.02
CA GLU A 527 -24.20 -10.69 -8.29
C GLU A 527 -23.64 -12.06 -8.65
N ALA A 528 -24.48 -13.06 -8.94
CA ALA A 528 -24.02 -14.35 -9.44
C ALA A 528 -23.33 -14.21 -10.81
N VAL A 529 -23.89 -13.38 -11.72
CA VAL A 529 -23.27 -13.00 -12.99
C VAL A 529 -21.97 -12.24 -12.75
N ALA A 530 -21.95 -11.19 -11.90
CA ALA A 530 -20.73 -10.45 -11.58
C ALA A 530 -19.62 -11.36 -11.01
N ARG A 531 -19.95 -12.28 -10.09
CA ARG A 531 -19.03 -13.30 -9.57
C ARG A 531 -18.59 -14.33 -10.61
N ALA A 532 -19.33 -14.54 -11.70
CA ALA A 532 -18.91 -15.37 -12.82
C ALA A 532 -17.94 -14.59 -13.75
N LEU A 533 -18.23 -13.32 -14.05
CA LEU A 533 -17.35 -12.42 -14.80
C LEU A 533 -16.01 -12.21 -14.09
N GLU A 534 -16.02 -11.98 -12.78
CA GLU A 534 -14.80 -11.86 -11.98
C GLU A 534 -13.98 -13.16 -11.97
N ARG A 535 -14.62 -14.34 -11.99
CA ARG A 535 -13.92 -15.64 -12.10
C ARG A 535 -13.35 -15.89 -13.51
N ARG A 536 -14.08 -15.50 -14.57
CA ARG A 536 -13.60 -15.55 -15.96
C ARG A 536 -12.35 -14.69 -16.15
N ASP A 537 -12.36 -13.48 -15.59
CA ASP A 537 -11.27 -12.52 -15.71
C ASP A 537 -10.19 -12.65 -14.61
N ALA A 538 -10.33 -13.55 -13.63
CA ALA A 538 -9.37 -13.75 -12.54
C ALA A 538 -7.96 -14.20 -13.02
N GLY A 539 -7.88 -14.78 -14.21
CA GLY A 539 -6.61 -15.13 -14.88
C GLY A 539 -6.02 -14.02 -15.75
N ARG A 540 -6.76 -12.94 -16.04
CA ARG A 540 -6.22 -11.79 -16.78
C ARG A 540 -5.40 -10.93 -15.84
N THR A 541 -4.14 -10.71 -16.18
CA THR A 541 -3.37 -9.58 -15.63
C THR A 541 -4.18 -8.29 -15.85
N PRO A 542 -4.37 -7.45 -14.81
CA PRO A 542 -5.20 -6.27 -14.95
C PRO A 542 -4.55 -5.35 -15.97
N ASP A 543 -5.25 -5.15 -17.09
CA ASP A 543 -4.86 -4.30 -18.22
C ASP A 543 -4.39 -2.92 -17.73
N ARG A 544 -3.06 -2.80 -17.57
CA ARG A 544 -2.37 -1.63 -17.02
C ARG A 544 -2.14 -0.65 -18.15
N ALA A 545 -2.21 0.65 -17.83
CA ALA A 545 -1.80 1.69 -18.75
C ALA A 545 -0.44 1.37 -19.40
N PRO A 546 -0.30 1.47 -20.73
CA PRO A 546 0.95 1.17 -21.41
C PRO A 546 2.09 2.07 -20.91
N VAL A 547 3.30 1.53 -20.92
CA VAL A 547 4.55 2.24 -20.63
C VAL A 547 5.28 2.45 -21.94
N HIS A 548 5.82 3.67 -22.11
CA HIS A 548 6.67 4.04 -23.22
C HIS A 548 8.00 4.61 -22.70
N PRO A 549 9.09 4.53 -23.48
CA PRO A 549 10.36 5.16 -23.13
C PRO A 549 10.23 6.70 -23.11
N ARG A 550 11.20 7.40 -22.52
CA ARG A 550 11.16 8.88 -22.38
C ARG A 550 11.10 9.56 -23.74
N GLU A 551 11.90 9.04 -24.65
CA GLU A 551 12.15 9.48 -26.02
C GLU A 551 10.84 9.53 -26.82
N ALA A 552 9.90 8.62 -26.56
CA ALA A 552 8.56 8.65 -27.15
C ALA A 552 7.71 9.83 -26.62
N PHE A 553 7.87 10.21 -25.35
CA PHE A 553 7.21 11.41 -24.81
C PHE A 553 7.89 12.70 -25.29
N GLU A 554 9.17 12.68 -25.63
CA GLU A 554 9.89 13.81 -26.24
C GLU A 554 9.39 14.07 -27.67
N VAL A 555 9.39 13.04 -28.53
CA VAL A 555 8.80 13.09 -29.88
C VAL A 555 7.33 13.49 -29.84
N LEU A 556 6.56 12.96 -28.88
CA LEU A 556 5.17 13.35 -28.67
C LEU A 556 5.05 14.83 -28.28
N ALA A 557 5.90 15.35 -27.38
CA ALA A 557 5.87 16.75 -26.96
C ALA A 557 6.24 17.72 -28.09
N GLU A 558 7.12 17.31 -29.01
CA GLU A 558 7.45 18.06 -30.21
C GLU A 558 6.27 18.10 -31.18
N ARG A 559 5.73 16.95 -31.60
CA ARG A 559 4.58 16.89 -32.51
C ARG A 559 3.32 17.52 -31.91
N ALA A 560 3.11 17.38 -30.61
CA ALA A 560 2.05 18.06 -29.87
C ALA A 560 2.17 19.59 -29.94
N GLY A 561 3.39 20.14 -30.06
CA GLY A 561 3.66 21.57 -30.20
C GLY A 561 3.56 22.11 -31.62
N GLN A 562 3.42 21.25 -32.64
CA GLN A 562 3.32 21.66 -34.05
C GLN A 562 1.86 22.03 -34.41
N ALA A 563 1.70 23.10 -35.18
CA ALA A 563 0.40 23.58 -35.64
C ALA A 563 0.48 24.11 -37.10
N PRO A 564 -0.54 23.86 -37.95
CA PRO A 564 -0.61 24.44 -39.29
C PRO A 564 -1.00 25.93 -39.24
N THR A 565 -0.06 26.81 -38.86
CA THR A 565 -0.31 28.24 -38.66
C THR A 565 -0.15 29.12 -39.90
N ALA A 566 0.29 28.57 -41.04
CA ALA A 566 0.69 29.36 -42.21
C ALA A 566 -0.36 30.36 -42.75
N THR A 567 -1.67 30.15 -42.52
CA THR A 567 -2.72 31.13 -42.87
C THR A 567 -2.75 32.31 -41.88
N LEU A 568 -2.65 32.02 -40.58
CA LEU A 568 -2.52 33.02 -39.51
C LEU A 568 -1.23 33.83 -39.70
N ASP A 569 -0.09 33.17 -39.89
CA ASP A 569 1.21 33.83 -39.97
C ASP A 569 1.31 34.79 -41.17
N ARG A 570 0.71 34.43 -42.31
CA ARG A 570 0.60 35.33 -43.48
C ARG A 570 -0.32 36.52 -43.22
N ALA A 571 -1.40 36.34 -42.45
CA ALA A 571 -2.30 37.43 -42.07
C ALA A 571 -1.63 38.41 -41.10
N ILE A 572 -0.94 37.90 -40.07
CA ILE A 572 -0.07 38.69 -39.18
C ILE A 572 0.93 39.51 -40.00
N LEU A 573 1.69 38.85 -40.88
CA LEU A 573 2.77 39.50 -41.60
C LEU A 573 2.27 40.55 -42.61
N ARG A 574 1.12 40.32 -43.28
CA ARG A 574 0.50 41.32 -44.17
C ARG A 574 -0.09 42.52 -43.43
N TRP A 575 -0.70 42.30 -42.27
CA TRP A 575 -1.21 43.41 -41.44
C TRP A 575 -0.06 44.31 -40.98
N HIS A 576 0.98 43.74 -40.36
CA HIS A 576 2.14 44.53 -39.89
C HIS A 576 2.88 45.25 -41.03
N LEU A 577 3.02 44.63 -42.21
CA LEU A 577 3.59 45.29 -43.39
C LEU A 577 2.74 46.48 -43.87
N ALA A 578 1.40 46.36 -43.87
CA ALA A 578 0.51 47.48 -44.20
C ALA A 578 0.61 48.62 -43.18
N GLN A 579 0.62 48.30 -41.88
CA GLN A 579 0.79 49.30 -40.82
C GLN A 579 2.16 50.00 -40.84
N ALA A 580 3.19 49.33 -41.38
CA ALA A 580 4.53 49.90 -41.61
C ALA A 580 4.65 50.71 -42.92
N GLY A 581 3.55 50.95 -43.64
CA GLY A 581 3.53 51.71 -44.90
C GLY A 581 3.97 50.93 -46.14
N ALA A 582 4.09 49.60 -46.03
CA ALA A 582 4.45 48.69 -47.12
C ALA A 582 3.32 47.67 -47.42
N PRO A 583 2.10 48.13 -47.81
CA PRO A 583 0.97 47.25 -48.09
C PRO A 583 1.24 46.29 -49.25
N TRP A 584 0.53 45.16 -49.26
CA TRP A 584 0.70 44.12 -50.28
C TRP A 584 -0.14 44.39 -51.55
N PRO A 585 0.36 44.10 -52.76
CA PRO A 585 1.70 43.60 -53.09
C PRO A 585 2.77 44.69 -53.05
N LEU A 586 3.94 44.35 -52.52
CA LEU A 586 5.06 45.28 -52.28
C LEU A 586 5.51 46.08 -53.53
N LYS A 587 5.29 45.54 -54.75
CA LYS A 587 5.35 46.27 -56.02
C LYS A 587 4.37 45.69 -57.06
N PRO A 588 3.96 46.48 -58.07
CA PRO A 588 3.22 45.96 -59.22
C PRO A 588 4.11 45.08 -60.12
N GLY A 589 3.62 43.90 -60.50
CA GLY A 589 4.27 43.00 -61.47
C GLY A 589 4.29 41.53 -61.05
N ARG A 590 4.34 40.59 -62.01
CA ARG A 590 4.18 39.14 -61.75
C ARG A 590 5.29 38.48 -60.92
N ARG A 591 6.50 39.07 -60.88
CA ARG A 591 7.65 38.56 -60.09
C ARG A 591 7.91 39.34 -58.79
N ALA A 592 7.30 40.52 -58.62
CA ALA A 592 7.51 41.39 -57.46
C ALA A 592 6.43 41.24 -56.36
N SER A 593 5.64 40.16 -56.44
CA SER A 593 4.51 39.84 -55.55
C SER A 593 4.68 38.46 -54.90
N ALA A 594 5.89 38.17 -54.43
CA ALA A 594 6.25 36.98 -53.67
C ALA A 594 7.37 37.33 -52.69
N LEU A 595 7.19 37.06 -51.40
CA LEU A 595 8.19 37.22 -50.34
C LEU A 595 8.84 35.87 -50.05
N ARG A 596 10.17 35.83 -49.97
CA ARG A 596 10.99 34.63 -49.77
C ARG A 596 11.80 34.69 -48.50
N GLY A 597 12.33 33.54 -48.05
CA GLY A 597 13.19 33.48 -46.87
C GLY A 597 14.39 34.42 -46.95
N GLY A 598 15.11 34.42 -48.08
CA GLY A 598 16.27 35.30 -48.32
C GLY A 598 15.96 36.80 -48.43
N ASP A 599 14.67 37.20 -48.48
CA ASP A 599 14.25 38.61 -48.42
C ASP A 599 14.07 39.07 -46.95
N VAL A 600 14.36 38.21 -45.96
CA VAL A 600 13.97 38.39 -44.54
C VAL A 600 15.13 38.05 -43.61
N ARG A 601 15.38 38.90 -42.60
CA ARG A 601 16.45 38.73 -41.60
C ARG A 601 15.91 38.90 -40.19
N VAL A 602 15.81 37.80 -39.45
CA VAL A 602 15.40 37.81 -38.02
C VAL A 602 16.60 38.20 -37.15
N ALA A 603 16.37 39.04 -36.13
CA ALA A 603 17.41 39.44 -35.19
C ALA A 603 17.92 38.23 -34.35
N PRO A 604 19.21 38.16 -34.00
CA PRO A 604 19.74 37.07 -33.17
C PRO A 604 19.11 36.98 -31.77
N ASP A 605 18.66 38.11 -31.23
CA ASP A 605 17.91 38.24 -29.96
C ASP A 605 16.39 38.07 -30.12
N ARG A 606 15.92 37.93 -31.38
CA ARG A 606 14.52 37.81 -31.81
C ARG A 606 13.64 39.03 -31.48
N GLN A 607 14.23 40.20 -31.20
CA GLN A 607 13.48 41.42 -30.88
C GLN A 607 12.86 42.12 -32.11
N TRP A 608 13.32 41.80 -33.32
CA TRP A 608 12.79 42.37 -34.57
C TRP A 608 13.08 41.47 -35.77
N VAL A 609 12.45 41.79 -36.90
CA VAL A 609 12.72 41.22 -38.22
C VAL A 609 12.82 42.34 -39.26
N ASP A 610 13.88 42.31 -40.06
CA ASP A 610 14.06 43.13 -41.25
C ASP A 610 13.50 42.39 -42.48
N ILE A 611 12.78 43.11 -43.34
CA ILE A 611 12.21 42.60 -44.58
C ILE A 611 12.65 43.53 -45.71
N ASP A 612 13.38 43.00 -46.68
CA ASP A 612 13.91 43.74 -47.82
C ASP A 612 12.81 44.01 -48.85
N ALA A 613 11.94 44.98 -48.55
CA ALA A 613 10.96 45.46 -49.50
C ALA A 613 11.66 46.25 -50.63
N PRO A 614 11.19 46.18 -51.89
CA PRO A 614 11.84 46.85 -53.02
C PRO A 614 11.82 48.40 -53.04
N ALA A 615 11.46 49.05 -51.92
CA ALA A 615 11.54 50.49 -51.68
C ALA A 615 12.48 50.86 -50.51
N GLY A 616 13.05 49.86 -49.83
CA GLY A 616 13.85 49.99 -48.61
C GLY A 616 13.50 48.88 -47.61
N THR A 617 14.45 48.52 -46.74
CA THR A 617 14.23 47.48 -45.71
C THR A 617 13.21 47.98 -44.67
N VAL A 618 12.16 47.19 -44.43
CA VAL A 618 11.11 47.44 -43.43
C VAL A 618 11.43 46.64 -42.17
N ARG A 619 11.58 47.30 -41.02
CA ARG A 619 11.79 46.65 -39.73
C ARG A 619 10.48 46.50 -38.97
N LEU A 620 10.14 45.27 -38.58
CA LEU A 620 9.00 44.96 -37.73
C LEU A 620 9.49 44.47 -36.34
N PRO A 621 9.07 45.07 -35.22
CA PRO A 621 9.48 44.64 -33.88
C PRO A 621 8.76 43.36 -33.43
N GLU A 622 9.21 42.74 -32.34
CA GLU A 622 8.45 41.71 -31.64
C GLU A 622 7.10 42.30 -31.17
N GLY A 623 6.00 41.62 -31.53
CA GLY A 623 4.65 42.04 -31.14
C GLY A 623 4.26 41.53 -29.76
N PRO A 624 3.23 42.11 -29.13
CA PRO A 624 2.94 41.92 -27.70
C PRO A 624 2.54 40.49 -27.29
N THR A 625 2.20 39.62 -28.25
CA THR A 625 1.75 38.23 -28.01
C THR A 625 2.23 37.31 -29.14
N PRO A 626 2.44 35.99 -28.91
CA PRO A 626 2.81 35.05 -29.98
C PRO A 626 1.75 34.85 -31.07
N LEU A 627 0.50 35.25 -30.80
CA LEU A 627 -0.63 35.28 -31.73
C LEU A 627 -0.64 36.54 -32.62
N CYS A 628 -0.04 37.63 -32.16
CA CYS A 628 -0.02 38.92 -32.88
C CYS A 628 1.38 39.31 -33.40
N CYS A 629 2.43 38.57 -33.04
CA CYS A 629 3.81 38.96 -33.31
C CYS A 629 4.29 38.63 -34.74
N PRO A 630 4.82 39.61 -35.51
CA PRO A 630 5.34 39.36 -36.85
C PRO A 630 6.65 38.57 -36.85
N VAL A 631 7.52 38.75 -35.85
CA VAL A 631 8.76 37.94 -35.71
C VAL A 631 8.43 36.45 -35.55
N ARG A 632 7.54 36.08 -34.63
CA ARG A 632 7.09 34.68 -34.44
C ARG A 632 6.35 34.12 -35.65
N ALA A 633 5.60 34.95 -36.38
CA ALA A 633 5.00 34.55 -37.65
C ALA A 633 6.06 34.28 -38.74
N VAL A 634 7.10 35.10 -38.81
CA VAL A 634 8.24 34.90 -39.72
C VAL A 634 9.02 33.63 -39.35
N GLU A 635 9.34 33.40 -38.07
CA GLU A 635 10.04 32.18 -37.62
C GLU A 635 9.30 30.92 -38.13
N ARG A 636 7.99 30.81 -37.84
CA ARG A 636 7.16 29.68 -38.29
C ARG A 636 7.06 29.56 -39.82
N LEU A 637 7.07 30.68 -40.55
CA LEU A 637 7.04 30.67 -42.02
C LEU A 637 8.39 30.27 -42.63
N LEU A 638 9.51 30.63 -42.00
CA LEU A 638 10.86 30.21 -42.41
C LEU A 638 11.05 28.71 -42.14
N ASP A 639 10.73 28.25 -40.92
CA ASP A 639 10.79 26.83 -40.54
C ASP A 639 9.98 25.94 -41.48
N ALA A 640 8.80 26.41 -41.93
CA ALA A 640 7.92 25.67 -42.83
C ALA A 640 8.26 25.77 -44.33
N ALA A 641 9.20 26.64 -44.73
CA ALA A 641 9.48 26.93 -46.15
C ALA A 641 10.96 26.80 -46.56
N GLY A 642 11.90 26.88 -45.62
CA GLY A 642 13.34 26.96 -45.87
C GLY A 642 13.80 28.32 -46.43
N GLU A 643 15.10 28.55 -46.41
CA GLU A 643 15.75 29.85 -46.72
C GLU A 643 15.39 30.43 -48.10
N HIS A 644 15.00 29.61 -49.08
CA HIS A 644 14.65 30.06 -50.44
C HIS A 644 13.15 29.85 -50.78
N GLY A 645 12.38 29.33 -49.82
CA GLY A 645 10.95 29.10 -49.94
C GLY A 645 10.14 30.40 -50.05
N VAL A 646 8.90 30.28 -50.52
CA VAL A 646 7.99 31.42 -50.73
C VAL A 646 7.02 31.53 -49.55
N LEU A 647 7.29 32.47 -48.64
CA LEU A 647 6.54 32.73 -47.41
C LEU A 647 5.13 33.26 -47.73
N ILE A 648 5.06 34.28 -48.58
CA ILE A 648 3.83 34.93 -49.08
C ILE A 648 3.88 35.01 -50.60
N ASP A 649 2.77 34.76 -51.27
CA ASP A 649 2.57 35.13 -52.67
C ASP A 649 1.11 35.57 -52.92
N ARG A 650 0.84 36.02 -54.15
CA ARG A 650 -0.47 36.53 -54.60
C ARG A 650 -1.64 35.54 -54.44
N TRP A 651 -1.38 34.23 -54.40
CA TRP A 651 -2.43 33.20 -54.41
C TRP A 651 -2.64 32.52 -53.06
N LYS A 652 -1.61 32.47 -52.21
CA LYS A 652 -1.61 31.87 -50.84
C LYS A 652 -2.58 32.49 -49.82
N LEU A 653 -3.42 33.45 -50.21
CA LEU A 653 -4.45 34.08 -49.39
C LEU A 653 -5.71 34.44 -50.23
N ALA A 654 -6.02 33.66 -51.27
CA ALA A 654 -7.22 33.86 -52.10
C ALA A 654 -8.56 33.65 -51.37
N THR A 655 -8.54 33.04 -50.18
CA THR A 655 -9.73 32.71 -49.37
C THR A 655 -9.54 33.13 -47.91
N ALA A 656 -9.77 34.42 -47.63
CA ALA A 656 -9.99 34.92 -46.26
C ALA A 656 -11.37 34.52 -45.67
N SER A 657 -12.06 33.56 -46.30
CA SER A 657 -13.39 33.04 -45.94
C SER A 657 -13.46 32.28 -44.59
N LEU A 658 -12.36 32.26 -43.83
CA LEU A 658 -12.26 31.69 -42.49
C LEU A 658 -12.41 32.74 -41.37
N VAL A 659 -12.48 34.02 -41.73
CA VAL A 659 -12.83 35.10 -40.80
C VAL A 659 -14.36 35.12 -40.65
N PRO A 660 -14.94 35.37 -39.45
CA PRO A 660 -16.39 35.44 -39.28
C PRO A 660 -17.06 36.42 -40.26
N HIS A 661 -18.28 36.11 -40.72
CA HIS A 661 -19.01 36.79 -41.80
C HIS A 661 -19.23 38.32 -41.65
N GLN A 662 -18.78 38.92 -40.54
CA GLN A 662 -18.88 40.35 -40.25
C GLN A 662 -17.64 41.16 -40.69
N ILE A 663 -16.46 40.52 -40.85
CA ILE A 663 -15.23 41.22 -41.27
C ILE A 663 -15.05 41.04 -42.79
N SER A 664 -15.56 42.00 -43.57
CA SER A 664 -15.57 41.97 -45.03
C SER A 664 -14.32 42.59 -45.70
N GLN A 665 -13.44 43.22 -44.92
CA GLN A 665 -12.27 43.97 -45.41
C GLN A 665 -11.00 43.10 -45.49
N SER A 666 -10.02 43.50 -46.30
CA SER A 666 -8.75 42.76 -46.40
C SER A 666 -7.95 42.85 -45.10
N CYS A 667 -7.04 41.89 -44.86
CA CYS A 667 -6.18 41.91 -43.68
C CYS A 667 -5.14 43.04 -43.67
N GLU A 668 -5.07 43.88 -44.71
CA GLU A 668 -4.32 45.16 -44.69
C GLU A 668 -5.14 46.34 -44.14
N GLN A 669 -6.44 46.17 -43.94
CA GLN A 669 -7.38 47.26 -43.60
C GLN A 669 -7.97 47.15 -42.19
N TRP A 670 -7.81 46.00 -41.52
CA TRP A 670 -8.33 45.74 -40.19
C TRP A 670 -7.80 46.75 -39.16
N SER A 671 -8.71 47.31 -38.35
CA SER A 671 -8.33 48.00 -37.13
C SER A 671 -7.59 47.06 -36.17
N ARG A 672 -6.90 47.63 -35.17
CA ARG A 672 -6.18 46.83 -34.17
C ARG A 672 -7.09 45.82 -33.45
N ALA A 673 -8.33 46.19 -33.15
CA ALA A 673 -9.30 45.31 -32.49
C ALA A 673 -9.75 44.16 -33.40
N GLU A 674 -10.04 44.43 -34.68
CA GLU A 674 -10.35 43.40 -35.67
C GLU A 674 -9.16 42.46 -35.90
N PHE A 675 -7.94 42.99 -35.89
CA PHE A 675 -6.71 42.19 -35.98
C PHE A 675 -6.54 41.27 -34.77
N GLU A 676 -6.66 41.79 -33.54
CA GLU A 676 -6.56 40.99 -32.30
C GLU A 676 -7.69 39.93 -32.20
N GLN A 677 -8.89 40.24 -32.69
CA GLN A 677 -10.00 39.27 -32.78
C GLN A 677 -9.76 38.21 -33.88
N ALA A 678 -9.31 38.60 -35.07
CA ALA A 678 -9.07 37.68 -36.17
C ALA A 678 -7.88 36.74 -35.89
N THR A 679 -6.79 37.24 -35.27
CA THR A 679 -5.69 36.38 -34.82
C THR A 679 -6.09 35.47 -33.66
N TRP A 680 -7.05 35.87 -32.80
CA TRP A 680 -7.63 34.95 -31.82
C TRP A 680 -8.38 33.79 -32.51
N VAL A 681 -9.27 34.08 -33.48
CA VAL A 681 -10.02 33.04 -34.19
C VAL A 681 -9.09 32.11 -34.98
N LEU A 682 -8.21 32.68 -35.83
CA LEU A 682 -7.25 31.91 -36.64
C LEU A 682 -6.16 31.22 -35.79
N GLY A 683 -5.95 31.68 -34.55
CA GLY A 683 -5.03 31.13 -33.55
C GLY A 683 -5.42 29.79 -32.94
N TYR A 684 -6.61 29.25 -33.26
CA TYR A 684 -7.13 28.00 -32.70
C TYR A 684 -6.14 26.83 -32.74
N ALA A 685 -5.48 26.61 -33.89
CA ALA A 685 -4.52 25.53 -34.05
C ALA A 685 -3.28 25.69 -33.13
N LEU A 686 -2.80 26.93 -32.97
CA LEU A 686 -1.66 27.24 -32.10
C LEU A 686 -2.03 27.07 -30.61
N ARG A 687 -3.25 27.48 -30.19
CA ARG A 687 -3.76 27.19 -28.84
C ARG A 687 -3.89 25.69 -28.58
N HIS A 688 -4.41 24.91 -29.53
CA HIS A 688 -4.51 23.46 -29.40
C HIS A 688 -3.14 22.81 -29.23
N ALA A 689 -2.15 23.19 -30.03
CA ALA A 689 -0.79 22.65 -29.94
C ALA A 689 -0.09 23.02 -28.62
N ALA A 690 -0.13 24.31 -28.24
CA ALA A 690 0.46 24.76 -26.98
C ALA A 690 -0.18 24.07 -25.75
N ARG A 691 -1.52 23.91 -25.73
CA ARG A 691 -2.23 23.15 -24.67
C ARG A 691 -1.81 21.68 -24.64
N ARG A 692 -1.68 21.02 -25.80
CA ARG A 692 -1.24 19.61 -25.89
C ARG A 692 0.21 19.42 -25.43
N ARG A 693 1.14 20.27 -25.87
CA ARG A 693 2.55 20.24 -25.43
C ARG A 693 2.69 20.49 -23.93
N MET A 694 1.95 21.45 -23.38
CA MET A 694 1.88 21.70 -21.93
C MET A 694 1.37 20.46 -21.18
N LEU A 695 0.27 19.85 -21.64
CA LEU A 695 -0.28 18.62 -21.05
C LEU A 695 0.79 17.52 -20.99
N VAL A 696 1.49 17.23 -22.09
CA VAL A 696 2.53 16.18 -22.15
C VAL A 696 3.68 16.47 -21.18
N ALA A 697 4.30 17.65 -21.27
CA ALA A 697 5.47 18.01 -20.48
C ALA A 697 5.16 18.06 -18.98
N VAL A 698 4.06 18.69 -18.57
CA VAL A 698 3.69 18.84 -17.15
C VAL A 698 3.18 17.52 -16.56
N ALA A 699 2.45 16.70 -17.33
CA ALA A 699 2.03 15.37 -16.88
C ALA A 699 3.21 14.40 -16.70
N TRP A 700 4.23 14.48 -17.56
CA TRP A 700 5.48 13.73 -17.41
C TRP A 700 6.29 14.21 -16.21
N ALA A 701 6.63 15.50 -16.15
CA ALA A 701 7.51 16.06 -15.13
C ALA A 701 6.97 15.88 -13.71
N GLY A 702 5.72 16.28 -13.46
CA GLY A 702 5.08 16.11 -12.13
C GLY A 702 4.53 14.71 -11.86
N ALA A 703 4.75 13.74 -12.76
CA ALA A 703 4.12 12.42 -12.78
C ALA A 703 2.61 12.49 -12.46
N LEU A 704 1.90 13.47 -13.05
CA LEU A 704 0.55 13.84 -12.64
C LEU A 704 -0.46 12.73 -12.99
N ARG A 705 -1.49 12.58 -12.17
CA ARG A 705 -2.73 11.96 -12.65
C ARG A 705 -3.45 13.01 -13.51
N MET A 706 -4.18 12.57 -14.54
CA MET A 706 -5.12 13.47 -15.24
C MET A 706 -6.21 14.05 -14.32
N GLY A 707 -6.41 13.48 -13.13
CA GLY A 707 -7.15 14.14 -12.05
C GLY A 707 -6.41 15.39 -11.58
N ASP A 708 -5.23 15.20 -10.97
CA ASP A 708 -4.33 16.24 -10.47
C ASP A 708 -4.16 17.42 -11.47
N LEU A 709 -3.84 17.16 -12.75
CA LEU A 709 -3.62 18.19 -13.78
C LEU A 709 -4.88 18.99 -14.19
N ARG A 710 -6.07 18.42 -14.03
CA ARG A 710 -7.33 19.12 -14.31
C ARG A 710 -7.74 20.07 -13.18
N GLU A 711 -7.43 19.74 -11.93
CA GLU A 711 -7.77 20.61 -10.79
C GLU A 711 -6.73 21.74 -10.62
N ALA A 712 -5.53 21.57 -11.19
CA ALA A 712 -4.42 22.53 -11.15
C ALA A 712 -4.80 23.90 -11.76
N ARG A 713 -4.51 24.98 -11.03
CA ARG A 713 -4.76 26.37 -11.47
C ARG A 713 -3.48 27.12 -11.83
N ILE A 714 -3.59 28.22 -12.56
CA ILE A 714 -2.46 29.04 -12.99
C ILE A 714 -1.86 29.76 -11.78
N GLU A 715 -2.70 30.25 -10.87
CA GLU A 715 -2.28 30.87 -9.60
C GLU A 715 -1.75 29.87 -8.56
N GLU A 716 -1.81 28.55 -8.81
CA GLU A 716 -1.13 27.53 -8.00
C GLU A 716 0.34 27.30 -8.46
N LEU A 717 0.84 28.04 -9.46
CA LEU A 717 2.23 27.96 -9.97
C LEU A 717 3.13 29.04 -9.35
N THR A 718 3.90 28.69 -8.33
CA THR A 718 4.93 29.58 -7.75
C THR A 718 6.19 29.57 -8.62
N PRO A 719 6.69 30.72 -9.14
CA PRO A 719 7.96 30.77 -9.86
C PRO A 719 9.14 30.49 -8.92
N THR A 720 10.10 29.68 -9.35
CA THR A 720 11.34 29.39 -8.60
C THR A 720 12.58 29.67 -9.44
N ARG A 721 13.76 29.69 -8.81
CA ARG A 721 15.05 29.88 -9.49
C ARG A 721 15.34 28.88 -10.62
N ASN A 722 14.65 27.73 -10.65
CA ASN A 722 14.89 26.65 -11.61
C ASN A 722 13.65 26.29 -12.45
N GLY A 723 12.48 26.89 -12.19
CA GLY A 723 11.24 26.53 -12.88
C GLY A 723 10.00 27.02 -12.13
N TYR A 724 9.06 26.11 -11.88
CA TYR A 724 7.86 26.38 -11.09
C TYR A 724 7.67 25.32 -10.00
N GLU A 725 6.98 25.67 -8.91
CA GLU A 725 6.35 24.72 -7.99
C GLU A 725 4.84 24.80 -8.17
N LEU A 726 4.19 23.66 -8.41
CA LEU A 726 2.73 23.54 -8.51
C LEU A 726 2.15 23.07 -7.17
N HIS A 727 1.35 23.91 -6.52
CA HIS A 727 0.81 23.66 -5.17
C HIS A 727 -0.65 23.18 -5.24
N LEU A 728 -0.89 21.88 -5.31
CA LEU A 728 -2.26 21.34 -5.46
C LEU A 728 -3.07 21.44 -4.15
N GLY A 729 -4.04 22.35 -4.10
CA GLY A 729 -4.88 22.58 -2.91
C GLY A 729 -5.82 21.41 -2.55
N ARG A 730 -6.15 20.53 -3.49
CA ARG A 730 -6.99 19.33 -3.26
C ARG A 730 -6.51 18.13 -4.07
N SER A 731 -5.85 17.17 -3.41
CA SER A 731 -5.41 15.91 -4.06
C SER A 731 -6.31 14.74 -3.67
N LYS A 732 -6.42 13.71 -4.53
CA LYS A 732 -7.24 12.51 -4.24
C LYS A 732 -6.83 11.80 -2.93
N LEU A 733 -5.59 12.01 -2.48
CA LEU A 733 -5.03 11.47 -1.25
C LEU A 733 -4.98 12.51 -0.12
N ASN A 734 -4.74 13.79 -0.45
CA ASN A 734 -4.88 14.90 0.49
C ASN A 734 -6.23 15.61 0.36
N ARG A 735 -7.21 15.15 1.14
CA ARG A 735 -8.48 15.86 1.38
C ARG A 735 -8.48 16.67 2.69
N ALA A 736 -7.30 16.89 3.29
CA ALA A 736 -7.16 17.49 4.63
C ALA A 736 -6.49 18.88 4.61
N GLY A 737 -5.84 19.28 3.51
CA GLY A 737 -5.53 20.68 3.22
C GLY A 737 -4.06 21.10 3.23
N GLU A 738 -3.11 20.22 3.58
CA GLU A 738 -1.66 20.55 3.51
C GLU A 738 -1.19 20.62 2.04
N PRO A 739 -0.86 21.79 1.46
CA PRO A 739 -0.58 21.92 0.02
C PRO A 739 0.64 21.08 -0.39
N GLU A 740 0.43 20.17 -1.35
CA GLU A 740 1.43 19.21 -1.80
C GLU A 740 2.17 19.81 -3.01
N ALA A 741 3.30 20.48 -2.76
CA ALA A 741 4.11 21.13 -3.79
C ALA A 741 4.79 20.13 -4.73
N ILE A 742 4.74 20.40 -6.04
CA ILE A 742 5.31 19.56 -7.10
C ILE A 742 6.32 20.39 -7.88
N PRO A 743 7.63 20.09 -7.84
CA PRO A 743 8.62 20.80 -8.62
C PRO A 743 8.47 20.48 -10.11
N LEU A 744 8.51 21.53 -10.93
CA LEU A 744 8.47 21.51 -12.38
C LEU A 744 9.72 22.22 -12.90
N ASP A 745 10.86 21.55 -12.72
CA ASP A 745 12.19 22.04 -13.06
C ASP A 745 12.42 22.20 -14.58
N ARG A 746 13.30 23.14 -14.94
CA ARG A 746 13.75 23.37 -16.32
C ARG A 746 14.73 22.28 -16.74
N THR A 747 14.34 21.44 -17.71
CA THR A 747 15.22 20.42 -18.32
C THR A 747 16.01 20.95 -19.52
N GLY A 748 15.45 21.92 -20.26
CA GLY A 748 16.01 22.43 -21.52
C GLY A 748 15.68 21.60 -22.77
N ASP A 749 14.99 20.47 -22.62
CA ASP A 749 14.64 19.53 -23.69
C ASP A 749 13.18 19.67 -24.19
N ALA A 750 12.76 18.75 -25.07
CA ALA A 750 11.41 18.66 -25.59
C ALA A 750 10.31 18.53 -24.51
N LEU A 751 10.64 17.95 -23.35
CA LEU A 751 9.74 17.73 -22.21
C LEU A 751 9.83 18.82 -21.14
N CYS A 752 10.57 19.91 -21.37
CA CYS A 752 10.75 21.00 -20.42
C CYS A 752 9.42 21.62 -19.99
N PRO A 753 8.94 21.39 -18.74
CA PRO A 753 7.64 21.86 -18.30
C PRO A 753 7.60 23.38 -18.20
N VAL A 754 8.74 24.00 -17.86
CA VAL A 754 8.90 25.47 -17.78
C VAL A 754 8.66 26.11 -19.15
N ALA A 755 9.30 25.60 -20.21
CA ALA A 755 9.13 26.13 -21.56
C ALA A 755 7.71 25.85 -22.11
N ALA A 756 7.14 24.69 -21.77
CA ALA A 756 5.79 24.32 -22.18
C ALA A 756 4.71 25.17 -21.48
N ILE A 757 4.85 25.43 -20.18
CA ILE A 757 3.98 26.36 -19.42
C ILE A 757 4.12 27.78 -19.96
N GLN A 758 5.35 28.28 -20.15
CA GLN A 758 5.58 29.64 -20.65
C GLN A 758 5.03 29.86 -22.06
N GLY A 759 5.23 28.88 -22.97
CA GLY A 759 4.63 28.92 -24.30
C GLY A 759 3.10 28.88 -24.27
N TRP A 760 2.51 28.07 -23.38
CA TRP A 760 1.06 28.02 -23.18
C TRP A 760 0.50 29.34 -22.64
N LEU A 761 1.03 29.86 -21.53
CA LEU A 761 0.56 31.08 -20.90
C LEU A 761 0.76 32.32 -21.79
N ALA A 762 1.84 32.38 -22.58
CA ALA A 762 2.06 33.48 -23.53
C ALA A 762 1.01 33.52 -24.66
N ILE A 763 0.45 32.38 -25.05
CA ILE A 763 -0.62 32.28 -26.06
C ILE A 763 -2.00 32.46 -25.40
N TRP A 764 -2.22 31.82 -24.25
CA TRP A 764 -3.48 31.81 -23.49
C TRP A 764 -3.79 33.16 -22.83
N GLN A 765 -2.77 33.90 -22.40
CA GLN A 765 -2.84 35.29 -21.89
C GLN A 765 -3.72 35.47 -20.64
N HIS A 766 -3.84 34.42 -19.82
CA HIS A 766 -4.52 34.47 -18.53
C HIS A 766 -3.55 34.11 -17.40
N ASP A 767 -3.65 34.87 -16.31
CA ASP A 767 -2.84 34.79 -15.09
C ASP A 767 -3.48 33.93 -14.00
N THR A 768 -4.76 33.60 -14.17
CA THR A 768 -5.64 32.97 -13.19
C THR A 768 -6.59 31.99 -13.87
N GLY A 769 -7.10 31.02 -13.12
CA GLY A 769 -8.03 30.00 -13.64
C GLY A 769 -7.38 28.64 -13.90
N PRO A 770 -8.05 27.68 -14.56
CA PRO A 770 -7.51 26.34 -14.75
C PRO A 770 -6.28 26.34 -15.67
N LEU A 771 -5.21 25.65 -15.26
CA LEU A 771 -4.02 25.46 -16.08
C LEU A 771 -4.33 24.64 -17.35
N LEU A 772 -5.24 23.66 -17.21
CA LEU A 772 -5.82 22.90 -18.31
C LEU A 772 -7.32 23.25 -18.48
N PRO A 773 -7.65 24.33 -19.20
CA PRO A 773 -9.04 24.74 -19.45
C PRO A 773 -9.78 23.76 -20.37
N GLY A 774 -11.11 23.68 -20.21
CA GLY A 774 -11.98 22.88 -21.05
C GLY A 774 -12.14 23.45 -22.46
N ASP A 775 -12.79 24.61 -22.55
CA ASP A 775 -12.87 25.39 -23.79
C ASP A 775 -11.68 26.35 -23.90
N ILE A 776 -11.19 26.56 -25.13
CA ILE A 776 -10.12 27.49 -25.48
C ILE A 776 -10.48 28.36 -26.69
N ASN A 777 -11.78 28.52 -26.97
CA ASN A 777 -12.32 29.40 -28.00
C ASN A 777 -12.91 30.69 -27.44
N LEU A 778 -13.40 30.66 -26.20
CA LEU A 778 -13.89 31.81 -25.42
C LEU A 778 -12.97 33.03 -25.58
N ALA A 779 -13.56 34.22 -25.60
CA ALA A 779 -12.80 35.46 -25.77
C ALA A 779 -11.96 35.77 -24.51
N PRO A 780 -10.83 36.49 -24.64
CA PRO A 780 -9.95 36.78 -23.50
C PRO A 780 -10.60 37.50 -22.30
N HIS A 781 -11.75 38.15 -22.48
CA HIS A 781 -12.50 38.80 -21.39
C HIS A 781 -13.48 37.86 -20.66
N GLU A 782 -13.74 36.66 -21.20
CA GLU A 782 -14.63 35.64 -20.62
C GLU A 782 -13.88 34.66 -19.70
N ALA A 783 -12.55 34.79 -19.61
CA ALA A 783 -11.63 33.83 -18.99
C ALA A 783 -11.96 33.45 -17.53
N ALA A 784 -12.53 34.38 -16.76
CA ALA A 784 -12.91 34.16 -15.37
C ALA A 784 -14.03 33.10 -15.20
N ALA A 785 -14.77 32.78 -16.28
CA ALA A 785 -15.80 31.75 -16.32
C ALA A 785 -15.32 30.42 -16.95
N VAL A 786 -14.03 30.27 -17.27
CA VAL A 786 -13.51 29.06 -17.93
C VAL A 786 -13.43 27.89 -16.94
N GLU A 787 -14.32 26.93 -17.13
CA GLU A 787 -14.31 25.67 -16.38
C GLU A 787 -13.08 24.81 -16.69
N PRO A 788 -12.52 24.07 -15.70
CA PRO A 788 -11.42 23.15 -15.93
C PRO A 788 -11.80 21.99 -16.85
N ALA A 789 -10.83 21.43 -17.58
CA ALA A 789 -11.09 20.39 -18.57
C ALA A 789 -11.88 19.20 -17.99
N SER A 790 -12.96 18.81 -18.67
CA SER A 790 -13.78 17.68 -18.25
C SER A 790 -13.01 16.36 -18.33
N ARG A 791 -13.55 15.31 -17.71
CA ARG A 791 -12.96 13.95 -17.77
C ARG A 791 -13.04 13.32 -19.16
N ASP A 792 -13.87 13.88 -20.03
CA ASP A 792 -14.10 13.43 -21.40
C ASP A 792 -13.25 14.26 -22.38
N THR A 793 -13.23 15.59 -22.24
CA THR A 793 -12.26 16.50 -22.90
C THR A 793 -10.81 16.06 -22.66
N THR A 794 -10.47 15.66 -21.43
CA THR A 794 -9.12 15.16 -21.11
C THR A 794 -8.86 13.77 -21.70
N ARG A 795 -9.89 12.96 -21.97
CA ARG A 795 -9.74 11.68 -22.68
C ARG A 795 -9.53 11.92 -24.17
N GLU A 796 -10.29 12.85 -24.75
CA GLU A 796 -10.17 13.29 -26.13
C GLU A 796 -8.77 13.85 -26.42
N LEU A 797 -8.25 14.76 -25.57
CA LEU A 797 -6.89 15.29 -25.69
C LEU A 797 -5.82 14.18 -25.63
N VAL A 798 -6.00 13.15 -24.78
CA VAL A 798 -5.08 12.01 -24.70
C VAL A 798 -5.22 11.05 -25.90
N GLY A 799 -6.42 10.94 -26.49
CA GLY A 799 -6.64 10.21 -27.75
C GLY A 799 -5.96 10.91 -28.94
N GLN A 800 -6.16 12.22 -29.07
CA GLN A 800 -5.47 13.05 -30.07
C GLN A 800 -3.93 12.99 -29.93
N LEU A 801 -3.42 12.87 -28.71
CA LEU A 801 -1.99 12.63 -28.47
C LEU A 801 -1.56 11.21 -28.89
N ALA A 802 -2.37 10.18 -28.65
CA ALA A 802 -2.10 8.83 -29.12
C ALA A 802 -2.02 8.76 -30.66
N GLU A 803 -2.91 9.47 -31.34
CA GLU A 803 -3.00 9.52 -32.81
C GLU A 803 -1.81 10.24 -33.47
N LEU A 804 -1.22 11.26 -32.82
CA LEU A 804 -0.08 12.02 -33.35
C LEU A 804 1.23 11.22 -33.52
N ASP A 805 1.37 10.09 -32.84
CA ASP A 805 2.56 9.22 -32.93
C ASP A 805 2.22 7.72 -32.99
N GLY A 806 0.94 7.36 -33.14
CA GLY A 806 0.48 5.96 -33.17
C GLY A 806 0.67 5.19 -31.85
N ILE A 807 1.14 5.84 -30.79
CA ILE A 807 1.42 5.22 -29.49
C ILE A 807 0.15 5.08 -28.66
N ALA A 808 -0.12 3.86 -28.16
CA ALA A 808 -1.26 3.64 -27.28
C ALA A 808 -1.10 4.45 -25.98
N LEU A 809 -1.97 5.44 -25.72
CA LEU A 809 -1.92 6.26 -24.50
C LEU A 809 -3.21 6.21 -23.69
N THR A 810 -3.05 6.32 -22.37
CA THR A 810 -4.15 6.51 -21.42
C THR A 810 -3.75 7.57 -20.39
N GLY A 811 -4.72 8.13 -19.67
CA GLY A 811 -4.47 9.11 -18.60
C GLY A 811 -3.65 8.62 -17.39
N HIS A 812 -3.14 7.39 -17.39
CA HIS A 812 -2.14 6.90 -16.42
C HIS A 812 -0.78 6.56 -17.06
N SER A 813 -0.66 6.60 -18.39
CA SER A 813 0.55 6.21 -19.13
C SER A 813 1.74 7.12 -18.83
N PHE A 814 1.57 8.46 -18.84
CA PHE A 814 2.61 9.42 -18.45
C PHE A 814 3.24 9.06 -17.09
N ARG A 815 2.38 8.88 -16.09
CA ARG A 815 2.74 8.62 -14.70
C ARG A 815 3.35 7.23 -14.47
N ARG A 816 2.89 6.21 -15.20
CA ARG A 816 3.47 4.84 -15.14
C ARG A 816 4.83 4.80 -15.85
N SER A 817 4.94 5.47 -16.99
CA SER A 817 6.16 5.56 -17.78
C SER A 817 7.25 6.34 -17.04
N ARG A 818 6.90 7.51 -16.47
CA ARG A 818 7.82 8.29 -15.63
C ARG A 818 8.38 7.47 -14.47
N ALA A 819 7.52 6.80 -13.69
CA ALA A 819 7.95 5.93 -12.60
C ALA A 819 8.86 4.77 -13.03
N THR A 820 8.66 4.26 -14.26
CA THR A 820 9.49 3.19 -14.83
C THR A 820 10.83 3.74 -15.34
N HIS A 821 10.85 4.92 -15.97
CA HIS A 821 12.06 5.63 -16.38
C HIS A 821 12.93 6.01 -15.17
N ASP A 822 12.32 6.51 -14.09
CA ASP A 822 13.03 6.81 -12.83
C ASP A 822 13.64 5.54 -12.22
N TRP A 823 12.94 4.40 -12.30
CA TRP A 823 13.46 3.11 -11.85
C TRP A 823 14.68 2.64 -12.68
N HIS A 824 14.61 2.71 -14.01
CA HIS A 824 15.75 2.35 -14.88
C HIS A 824 16.92 3.35 -14.79
N THR A 825 16.66 4.61 -14.41
CA THR A 825 17.70 5.61 -14.10
C THR A 825 18.16 5.54 -12.64
N HIS A 826 17.91 4.42 -11.96
CA HIS A 826 18.43 4.06 -10.64
C HIS A 826 17.97 4.97 -9.48
N TYR A 827 16.87 5.71 -9.63
CA TYR A 827 16.25 6.41 -8.50
C TYR A 827 15.70 5.41 -7.48
N ASP A 828 15.91 5.70 -6.19
CA ASP A 828 15.39 4.85 -5.13
C ASP A 828 13.85 4.87 -5.07
N LEU A 829 13.26 3.76 -4.63
CA LEU A 829 11.82 3.58 -4.66
C LEU A 829 11.04 4.49 -3.68
N ILE A 830 11.71 5.14 -2.72
CA ILE A 830 11.16 6.20 -1.87
C ILE A 830 11.14 7.54 -2.63
N ALA A 831 12.18 7.86 -3.43
CA ALA A 831 12.17 9.01 -4.34
C ALA A 831 11.03 8.89 -5.37
N ILE A 832 10.89 7.73 -6.02
CA ILE A 832 9.78 7.45 -6.95
C ILE A 832 8.42 7.51 -6.21
N GLN A 833 8.33 6.99 -4.98
CA GLN A 833 7.11 7.07 -4.16
C GLN A 833 6.75 8.52 -3.78
N ARG A 834 7.74 9.39 -3.54
CA ARG A 834 7.55 10.84 -3.30
C ARG A 834 7.05 11.54 -4.55
N LEU A 835 7.69 11.35 -5.71
CA LEU A 835 7.24 11.92 -6.99
C LEU A 835 5.82 11.45 -7.34
N LEU A 836 5.51 10.17 -7.11
CA LEU A 836 4.16 9.65 -7.27
C LEU A 836 3.19 10.08 -6.17
N ARG A 837 3.59 10.81 -5.12
CA ARG A 837 2.70 11.22 -4.01
C ARG A 837 1.94 10.02 -3.42
N HIS A 838 2.64 8.89 -3.27
CA HIS A 838 2.05 7.61 -2.88
C HIS A 838 2.26 7.32 -1.39
N ARG A 839 1.15 7.31 -0.62
CA ARG A 839 1.17 7.02 0.84
C ARG A 839 1.56 5.59 1.22
N ARG A 840 1.68 4.67 0.25
CA ARG A 840 2.13 3.29 0.45
C ARG A 840 2.98 2.85 -0.73
N ARG A 841 4.08 2.14 -0.45
CA ARG A 841 5.03 1.68 -1.47
C ARG A 841 4.47 0.62 -2.42
N ASP A 842 3.56 -0.24 -1.96
CA ASP A 842 2.91 -1.25 -2.81
C ASP A 842 2.09 -0.66 -3.97
N HIS A 843 1.54 0.55 -3.79
CA HIS A 843 0.93 1.31 -4.89
C HIS A 843 1.96 1.92 -5.85
N THR A 844 3.21 2.17 -5.44
CA THR A 844 4.30 2.60 -6.32
C THR A 844 4.86 1.41 -7.10
N GLU A 845 5.04 0.27 -6.44
CA GLU A 845 5.50 -0.98 -7.05
C GLU A 845 4.58 -1.43 -8.21
N GLY A 846 3.26 -1.22 -8.09
CA GLY A 846 2.31 -1.47 -9.19
C GLY A 846 2.39 -0.51 -10.39
N TYR A 847 3.06 0.65 -10.25
CA TYR A 847 3.24 1.67 -11.30
C TYR A 847 4.57 1.56 -12.06
N ILE A 848 5.47 0.67 -11.64
CA ILE A 848 6.73 0.40 -12.36
C ILE A 848 6.48 -0.81 -13.28
N ALA A 849 6.89 -0.76 -14.55
CA ALA A 849 7.00 -1.96 -15.38
C ALA A 849 8.28 -2.73 -15.02
N ASP A 850 8.22 -4.05 -15.16
CA ASP A 850 9.40 -4.93 -15.08
C ASP A 850 10.17 -4.82 -13.74
N LEU A 851 9.47 -4.36 -12.70
CA LEU A 851 9.87 -4.46 -11.32
C LEU A 851 9.84 -5.92 -10.87
N ASP A 852 10.99 -6.61 -10.98
CA ASP A 852 11.24 -7.82 -10.21
C ASP A 852 11.94 -7.47 -8.88
N PRO A 853 11.25 -7.52 -7.73
CA PRO A 853 11.87 -7.32 -6.41
C PRO A 853 12.75 -8.52 -5.98
N PHE A 854 12.85 -9.57 -6.79
CA PHE A 854 13.61 -10.80 -6.52
C PHE A 854 14.83 -11.01 -7.45
N ALA A 855 14.98 -10.25 -8.55
CA ALA A 855 16.03 -10.47 -9.56
C ALA A 855 17.49 -10.28 -9.10
N PHE A 856 17.74 -9.49 -8.04
CA PHE A 856 19.10 -9.29 -7.53
C PHE A 856 19.64 -10.57 -6.88
N ASP A 857 20.83 -11.04 -7.24
CA ASP A 857 21.59 -11.91 -6.34
C ASP A 857 22.08 -11.10 -5.13
N THR A 858 22.20 -11.75 -3.98
CA THR A 858 22.64 -11.13 -2.72
C THR A 858 23.93 -11.75 -2.18
N THR A 859 24.52 -12.71 -2.88
CA THR A 859 25.67 -13.50 -2.39
C THR A 859 26.97 -12.66 -2.37
N ASP A 860 27.26 -11.91 -3.45
CA ASP A 860 28.52 -11.15 -3.59
C ASP A 860 28.62 -9.89 -2.71
N GLN A 861 27.49 -9.37 -2.19
CA GLN A 861 27.47 -8.20 -1.32
C GLN A 861 27.62 -8.53 0.18
N LEU A 862 27.47 -9.80 0.56
CA LEU A 862 27.65 -10.24 1.96
C LEU A 862 29.13 -10.39 2.34
N THR A 863 30.02 -10.57 1.37
CA THR A 863 31.47 -10.76 1.55
C THR A 863 32.26 -9.46 1.40
N SER A 864 31.91 -8.62 0.42
CA SER A 864 32.63 -7.37 0.10
C SER A 864 32.50 -6.30 1.18
N ALA A 865 31.28 -6.07 1.71
CA ALA A 865 31.02 -5.03 2.70
C ALA A 865 31.72 -5.23 4.07
N ALA A 866 32.33 -6.39 4.31
CA ALA A 866 33.15 -6.68 5.49
C ALA A 866 34.64 -6.37 5.31
N ALA A 867 35.11 -6.15 4.08
CA ALA A 867 36.52 -5.90 3.78
C ALA A 867 36.89 -4.40 3.81
N ASP A 868 36.10 -3.56 3.14
CA ASP A 868 36.48 -2.17 2.80
C ASP A 868 36.68 -1.24 4.01
N ASP A 869 36.05 -1.51 5.16
CA ASP A 869 36.21 -0.71 6.39
C ASP A 869 37.59 -0.91 7.05
N THR A 870 38.39 -1.88 6.59
CA THR A 870 39.79 -2.08 7.03
C THR A 870 40.83 -1.35 6.16
N THR A 871 40.57 -1.17 4.87
CA THR A 871 41.43 -0.44 3.93
C THR A 871 41.28 1.07 4.09
N SER A 872 40.05 1.57 4.29
CA SER A 872 39.74 3.00 4.46
C SER A 872 40.56 3.70 5.55
N ARG A 873 40.92 2.99 6.62
CA ARG A 873 41.70 3.52 7.76
C ARG A 873 43.22 3.44 7.63
N ARG A 874 43.78 2.89 6.55
CA ARG A 874 45.24 2.91 6.30
C ARG A 874 45.68 3.96 5.29
N GLY A 875 44.82 4.34 4.33
CA GLY A 875 45.15 5.31 3.28
C GLY A 875 45.23 6.78 3.71
N ALA A 876 45.29 7.08 5.02
CA ALA A 876 45.18 8.44 5.56
C ALA A 876 46.49 9.03 6.12
N ASP A 877 47.46 8.20 6.53
CA ASP A 877 48.73 8.68 7.15
C ASP A 877 49.94 8.60 6.21
N GLU A 878 49.87 7.89 5.08
CA GLU A 878 51.00 7.69 4.15
C GLU A 878 50.96 8.59 2.90
N GLY A 879 49.85 9.32 2.68
CA GLY A 879 49.57 10.00 1.41
C GLY A 879 50.31 11.32 1.14
N ASP A 880 50.75 12.04 2.18
CA ASP A 880 51.32 13.40 2.05
C ASP A 880 52.86 13.44 1.97
N ALA A 881 53.56 12.32 2.18
CA ALA A 881 55.01 12.26 2.07
C ALA A 881 55.51 12.17 0.60
N GLU A 882 55.05 11.16 -0.16
CA GLU A 882 55.58 10.87 -1.50
C GLU A 882 55.22 11.92 -2.56
N ARG A 883 54.21 12.77 -2.32
CA ARG A 883 53.79 13.80 -3.26
C ARG A 883 54.76 15.00 -3.32
N SER A 884 55.62 15.18 -2.31
CA SER A 884 56.59 16.27 -2.25
C SER A 884 57.81 16.00 -3.15
N GLU A 885 58.53 14.90 -2.91
CA GLU A 885 59.84 14.64 -3.53
C GLU A 885 59.81 14.45 -5.06
N ARG A 886 58.64 14.18 -5.63
CA ARG A 886 58.48 14.02 -7.09
C ARG A 886 58.42 15.34 -7.86
N SER A 887 58.33 16.49 -7.18
CA SER A 887 58.28 17.80 -7.84
C SER A 887 59.65 18.45 -8.07
N GLU A 888 60.71 17.99 -7.39
CA GLU A 888 62.03 18.64 -7.40
C GLU A 888 63.10 17.92 -8.24
N ARG A 889 62.70 16.92 -9.06
CA ARG A 889 63.61 16.15 -9.95
C ARG A 889 63.25 16.25 -11.43
N SER A 890 62.73 17.41 -11.85
CA SER A 890 62.43 17.73 -13.25
C SER A 890 62.70 19.21 -13.58
N ALA A 891 63.77 19.76 -13.01
CA ALA A 891 64.38 21.06 -13.31
C ALA A 891 65.90 20.89 -13.41
#